data_AF-A0A7S1BP19-F1
#
_entry.id   AF-A0A7S1BP19-F1
#
_cell.length_a   1.000
_cell.length_b   1.000
_cell.length_c   1.000
_cell.angle_alpha   90.00
_cell.angle_beta   90.00
_cell.angle_gamma   90.00
#
_symmetry.space_group_name_H-M   'P 1'
#
loop_
_entity.id
_entity.type
_entity.pdbx_description
1 polymer ?
#
loop_
_entity_poly.entity_id
_entity_poly.type
_entity_poly.pdbx_seq_one_letter_code
_entity_poly.pdbx_strand_id
1 'polypeptide(L)'
;PFSRLGVFTKERLALKEPLLEIPRSCLITAETDEDDWSSDEEKEDTGMNCETTRNLIKEMNLGNDSKFAPYTNYLRSLPHGSLTSAWSAQGKEMLTTMLYRSTKYKFPPEESTDWLEVEWKNLCKGSNDPFEENAALLVVQRSWDDLMIPLYDMVNHRNGHWLNTDEANIHHEKKNVKVRTSRVIEAGEELYTSYNMCRACGNRAQTYGSPEIFRDYGFVENFPQRWIFPKFVSFDISEDMTLKWVGEHPDRSDLSFLHQGVTALNHFNDTMLVAPGDLPLNEFNTIKDYLEALNNALLLALDVGYKSAEASCTAGDEFCKASPTRYDNLMEDNTGELENEGGLCDNKNFYAHDIVNKYKSQEEIQTAYQLITVVHNEDTKDTCFDLDDTVQQCGVYRPHYHEKIVHYTARFLRTVKRVLFVGGGDSMLLHEILKYPLLEIVVGLELDQQVTRAAFKHFGAQPHWDSDKVEWWYGDACKSLLMLPKEYFGSFDMVLVDLSETVMSFKVTDKLDIMEALSILLKPEGIMLKNELYFPTMSNIFANTIQIHYYDVPIICSQALSLGSHGTNFLHQSLTDHGIDSKNLYVGPLDVDDHREFIHDYKYIPDNLLNYCNDVDEIEEPEKQTESPGIIMIVEIERAFLATQGSKSVDAAVLETLKDEGFTILSILNEIDDVQVVALTDGYIVTQTWSEHKYCALDIHLWSSFHKQVSLRDALVVALGGHTTTTSSYRVVAGGMLGVNTWKEDEKMRGPVNTIPCNYTATQMRSSTTKVIAEDVIMEESLKLLKNGDGVTLVVCGPTETCKSHEKLSIYDKYGQIEILGSCPIVNEFVEDSAEKMFDCEIHFLKRLEKIVSDGEKIIAVIIDSLVPYETGQVLFKIFSSIKSRLELLTEAPTVMSLTGDGSEKWTRTFVDRFRKQVLRNDPVFNGEVLFKATDTSIELNVVTCDEKFITNLNEIIFAIEDRTGLVSEIRNVMGGEFNYVPGFEFSQMFKLDDYNNGAALKQWNLQKPLQQQNIFQLILKEESSLTKNQMKEAFEEVLLLAHSSDTLGGKATIHEFDSVGKGCVLFALWEDSRVTILWDGNAHVDVIVCTLAENDQL
;
A
#
# COMPACT_ATOMS: atom_id res chain seq x y z
N PRO A 1 -34.60 -16.41 9.58
CA PRO A 1 -33.64 -17.26 10.33
C PRO A 1 -32.20 -16.93 9.91
N PHE A 2 -31.40 -16.39 10.82
CA PHE A 2 -30.02 -15.91 10.54
C PHE A 2 -28.98 -17.05 10.55
N SER A 3 -29.28 -18.21 11.13
CA SER A 3 -28.46 -19.42 11.09
C SER A 3 -29.02 -20.43 10.08
N ARG A 4 -28.25 -20.77 9.02
CA ARG A 4 -28.69 -21.63 7.91
C ARG A 4 -28.95 -23.09 8.33
N LEU A 5 -28.35 -23.54 9.43
CA LEU A 5 -28.47 -24.91 9.97
C LEU A 5 -29.01 -24.95 11.41
N GLY A 6 -29.50 -23.82 11.94
CA GLY A 6 -30.04 -23.73 13.30
C GLY A 6 -31.32 -24.54 13.51
N VAL A 7 -31.58 -24.92 14.77
CA VAL A 7 -32.81 -25.62 15.18
C VAL A 7 -33.79 -24.58 15.72
N PHE A 8 -34.98 -24.45 15.11
CA PHE A 8 -35.96 -23.42 15.47
C PHE A 8 -37.27 -24.01 15.99
N THR A 9 -37.89 -23.34 16.96
CA THR A 9 -39.22 -23.68 17.45
C THR A 9 -40.30 -23.25 16.44
N LYS A 10 -41.36 -24.03 16.31
CA LYS A 10 -42.54 -23.67 15.48
C LYS A 10 -43.67 -23.04 16.30
N GLU A 11 -43.66 -23.27 17.60
CA GLU A 11 -44.68 -22.82 18.55
C GLU A 11 -44.01 -22.31 19.82
N ARG A 12 -44.76 -21.56 20.61
CA ARG A 12 -44.29 -21.02 21.89
C ARG A 12 -44.22 -22.14 22.93
N LEU A 13 -43.08 -22.29 23.58
CA LEU A 13 -42.82 -23.31 24.59
C LEU A 13 -42.71 -22.69 25.99
N ALA A 14 -43.34 -23.32 26.98
CA ALA A 14 -43.36 -22.87 28.36
C ALA A 14 -42.10 -23.29 29.12
N LEU A 15 -41.77 -22.58 30.21
CA LEU A 15 -40.65 -22.93 31.08
C LEU A 15 -40.71 -24.40 31.56
N LYS A 16 -39.57 -25.10 31.51
CA LYS A 16 -39.39 -26.53 31.82
C LYS A 16 -40.20 -27.50 30.96
N GLU A 17 -40.70 -27.06 29.81
CA GLU A 17 -41.34 -27.95 28.84
C GLU A 17 -40.32 -28.94 28.25
N PRO A 18 -40.66 -30.24 28.09
CA PRO A 18 -39.79 -31.21 27.44
C PRO A 18 -39.52 -30.85 25.97
N LEU A 19 -38.23 -30.74 25.61
CA LEU A 19 -37.78 -30.50 24.22
C LEU A 19 -37.40 -31.80 23.52
N LEU A 20 -36.48 -32.55 24.13
CA LEU A 20 -35.91 -33.78 23.57
C LEU A 20 -35.88 -34.87 24.65
N GLU A 21 -36.23 -36.10 24.26
CA GLU A 21 -35.96 -37.30 25.05
C GLU A 21 -35.30 -38.33 24.14
N ILE A 22 -33.98 -38.49 24.30
CA ILE A 22 -33.14 -39.28 23.40
C ILE A 22 -32.81 -40.62 24.08
N PRO A 23 -33.22 -41.76 23.51
CA PRO A 23 -32.87 -43.07 24.04
C PRO A 23 -31.36 -43.29 24.02
N ARG A 24 -30.82 -43.94 25.06
CA ARG A 24 -29.39 -44.30 25.14
C ARG A 24 -28.90 -45.11 23.95
N SER A 25 -29.74 -46.01 23.43
CA SER A 25 -29.45 -46.84 22.25
C SER A 25 -29.22 -46.04 20.96
N CYS A 26 -29.54 -44.74 20.96
CA CYS A 26 -29.34 -43.83 19.83
C CYS A 26 -28.03 -43.02 19.94
N LEU A 27 -27.30 -43.10 21.05
CA LEU A 27 -26.03 -42.40 21.22
C LEU A 27 -24.88 -43.20 20.58
N ILE A 28 -23.87 -42.49 20.08
CA ILE A 28 -22.58 -43.10 19.72
C ILE A 28 -21.62 -42.78 20.86
N THR A 29 -21.11 -43.81 21.52
CA THR A 29 -20.22 -43.72 22.68
C THR A 29 -19.34 -44.98 22.75
N ALA A 30 -18.43 -45.03 23.71
CA ALA A 30 -17.48 -46.12 23.93
C ALA A 30 -18.08 -47.43 24.49
N GLU A 31 -19.39 -47.50 24.79
CA GLU A 31 -20.02 -48.56 25.62
C GLU A 31 -19.48 -49.98 25.36
N THR A 32 -18.79 -50.52 26.36
CA THR A 32 -18.45 -51.93 26.51
C THR A 32 -19.65 -52.70 27.07
N ASP A 33 -20.06 -53.78 26.40
CA ASP A 33 -20.91 -54.81 26.98
C ASP A 33 -20.22 -55.39 28.24
N GLU A 34 -20.97 -55.42 29.35
CA GLU A 34 -20.85 -56.26 30.57
C GLU A 34 -19.45 -56.68 31.10
N ASP A 35 -19.19 -56.31 32.37
CA ASP A 35 -18.35 -57.03 33.35
C ASP A 35 -16.81 -57.07 33.22
N ASP A 36 -16.10 -55.95 33.01
CA ASP A 36 -14.67 -55.90 33.38
C ASP A 36 -14.17 -54.51 33.84
N TRP A 37 -14.42 -54.20 35.11
CA TRP A 37 -13.69 -53.14 35.84
C TRP A 37 -12.53 -53.76 36.64
N SER A 38 -11.64 -54.50 35.97
CA SER A 38 -10.42 -55.01 36.60
C SER A 38 -9.14 -54.68 35.81
N SER A 39 -8.76 -53.40 35.81
CA SER A 39 -7.34 -53.03 35.84
C SER A 39 -7.16 -51.60 36.28
N ASP A 40 -6.61 -51.45 37.49
CA ASP A 40 -6.01 -50.24 38.04
C ASP A 40 -4.76 -49.85 37.22
N GLU A 41 -4.94 -49.41 35.99
CA GLU A 41 -3.99 -48.54 35.30
C GLU A 41 -4.70 -47.19 35.09
N GLU A 42 -4.16 -46.16 35.72
CA GLU A 42 -4.53 -44.76 35.54
C GLU A 42 -4.60 -44.48 34.02
N LYS A 43 -5.81 -44.49 33.45
CA LYS A 43 -6.04 -43.85 32.17
C LYS A 43 -5.85 -42.36 32.43
N GLU A 44 -4.72 -41.81 32.00
CA GLU A 44 -4.59 -40.37 31.81
C GLU A 44 -5.82 -39.90 31.02
N ASP A 45 -6.53 -38.94 31.58
CA ASP A 45 -7.78 -38.39 31.05
C ASP A 45 -7.44 -37.59 29.78
N THR A 46 -7.32 -38.28 28.64
CA THR A 46 -7.04 -37.67 27.34
C THR A 46 -8.28 -36.91 26.87
N GLY A 47 -8.12 -35.66 26.42
CA GLY A 47 -9.26 -34.81 26.05
C GLY A 47 -10.13 -35.36 24.91
N MET A 48 -9.59 -36.23 24.05
CA MET A 48 -10.33 -36.93 22.99
C MET A 48 -10.69 -38.36 23.41
N ASN A 49 -11.97 -38.74 23.31
CA ASN A 49 -12.39 -40.12 23.57
C ASN A 49 -12.13 -41.04 22.37
N CYS A 50 -10.97 -41.70 22.36
CA CYS A 50 -10.51 -42.55 21.26
C CYS A 50 -11.52 -43.63 20.83
N GLU A 51 -12.24 -44.23 21.79
CA GLU A 51 -13.15 -45.35 21.51
C GLU A 51 -14.45 -44.86 20.88
N THR A 52 -14.97 -43.72 21.35
CA THR A 52 -16.11 -43.05 20.71
C THR A 52 -15.76 -42.63 19.28
N THR A 53 -14.54 -42.14 19.05
CA THR A 53 -14.04 -41.84 17.70
C THR A 53 -14.02 -43.07 16.79
N ARG A 54 -13.51 -44.21 17.26
CA ARG A 54 -13.52 -45.46 16.48
C ARG A 54 -14.93 -45.94 16.16
N ASN A 55 -15.85 -45.84 17.12
CA ASN A 55 -17.24 -46.19 16.91
C ASN A 55 -17.92 -45.27 15.90
N LEU A 56 -17.64 -43.96 15.94
CA LEU A 56 -18.12 -43.02 14.95
C LEU A 56 -17.59 -43.34 13.55
N ILE A 57 -16.28 -43.59 13.40
CA ILE A 57 -15.64 -43.98 12.13
C ILE A 57 -16.33 -45.22 11.55
N LYS A 58 -16.54 -46.25 12.38
CA LYS A 58 -17.21 -47.48 11.98
C LYS A 58 -18.63 -47.21 11.46
N GLU A 59 -19.42 -46.43 12.19
CA GLU A 59 -20.81 -46.13 11.82
C GLU A 59 -20.91 -45.19 10.60
N MET A 60 -19.98 -44.24 10.44
CA MET A 60 -19.91 -43.39 9.24
C MET A 60 -19.54 -44.18 7.98
N ASN A 61 -18.68 -45.21 8.10
CA ASN A 61 -18.29 -46.11 7.01
C ASN A 61 -19.44 -47.00 6.52
N LEU A 62 -20.37 -47.37 7.41
CA LEU A 62 -21.58 -48.12 7.04
C LEU A 62 -22.57 -47.26 6.22
N GLY A 63 -22.43 -45.94 6.22
CA GLY A 63 -23.30 -45.04 5.46
C GLY A 63 -24.79 -45.26 5.80
N ASN A 64 -25.62 -45.48 4.77
CA ASN A 64 -27.05 -45.72 4.95
C ASN A 64 -27.39 -47.05 5.66
N ASP A 65 -26.44 -47.97 5.77
CA ASP A 65 -26.63 -49.24 6.48
C ASP A 65 -26.39 -49.10 7.99
N SER A 66 -25.87 -47.96 8.46
CA SER A 66 -25.75 -47.66 9.88
C SER A 66 -27.12 -47.52 10.55
N LYS A 67 -27.27 -48.08 11.75
CA LYS A 67 -28.46 -47.81 12.59
C LYS A 67 -28.55 -46.34 13.04
N PHE A 68 -27.47 -45.57 12.88
CA PHE A 68 -27.38 -44.14 13.15
C PHE A 68 -27.33 -43.29 11.87
N ALA A 69 -27.62 -43.88 10.69
CA ALA A 69 -27.44 -43.25 9.37
C ALA A 69 -27.93 -41.80 9.26
N PRO A 70 -29.12 -41.39 9.76
CA PRO A 70 -29.54 -39.99 9.68
C PRO A 70 -28.56 -39.02 10.36
N TYR A 71 -28.00 -39.42 11.50
CA TYR A 71 -27.08 -38.62 12.29
C TYR A 71 -25.65 -38.68 11.72
N THR A 72 -25.15 -39.86 11.35
CA THR A 72 -23.83 -39.97 10.73
C THR A 72 -23.78 -39.31 9.34
N ASN A 73 -24.86 -39.36 8.56
CA ASN A 73 -24.96 -38.63 7.29
C ASN A 73 -25.01 -37.11 7.50
N TYR A 74 -25.67 -36.63 8.57
CA TYR A 74 -25.60 -35.22 8.94
C TYR A 74 -24.16 -34.81 9.26
N LEU A 75 -23.45 -35.57 10.10
CA LEU A 75 -22.05 -35.29 10.44
C LEU A 75 -21.14 -35.29 9.20
N ARG A 76 -21.34 -36.23 8.26
CA ARG A 76 -20.62 -36.28 6.98
C ARG A 76 -20.89 -35.08 6.05
N SER A 77 -21.98 -34.35 6.26
CA SER A 77 -22.33 -33.17 5.45
C SER A 77 -21.74 -31.87 5.97
N LEU A 78 -21.13 -31.89 7.16
CA LEU A 78 -20.52 -30.71 7.77
C LEU A 78 -19.20 -30.34 7.07
N PRO A 79 -18.86 -29.04 7.03
CA PRO A 79 -17.58 -28.60 6.48
C PRO A 79 -16.41 -29.15 7.29
N HIS A 80 -15.29 -29.45 6.61
CA HIS A 80 -14.04 -29.89 7.23
C HIS A 80 -13.14 -28.68 7.52
N GLY A 81 -12.13 -28.86 8.39
CA GLY A 81 -11.09 -27.84 8.60
C GLY A 81 -11.47 -26.67 9.51
N SER A 82 -12.58 -26.76 10.25
CA SER A 82 -13.01 -25.69 11.14
C SER A 82 -12.17 -25.55 12.41
N LEU A 83 -11.62 -26.67 12.92
CA LEU A 83 -10.79 -26.67 14.13
C LEU A 83 -9.33 -26.32 13.77
N THR A 84 -8.68 -25.59 14.67
CA THR A 84 -7.28 -25.16 14.59
C THR A 84 -6.29 -26.30 14.31
N SER A 85 -6.55 -27.50 14.83
CA SER A 85 -5.75 -28.70 14.56
C SER A 85 -5.80 -29.20 13.12
N ALA A 86 -6.84 -28.85 12.34
CA ALA A 86 -6.95 -29.18 10.92
C ALA A 86 -6.46 -28.07 9.99
N TRP A 87 -6.04 -26.92 10.53
CA TRP A 87 -5.55 -25.81 9.74
C TRP A 87 -4.24 -26.13 9.01
N SER A 88 -3.97 -25.32 7.99
CA SER A 88 -2.69 -25.29 7.28
C SER A 88 -1.50 -25.13 8.23
N ALA A 89 -0.31 -25.54 7.80
CA ALA A 89 0.91 -25.38 8.60
C ALA A 89 1.18 -23.89 8.90
N GLN A 90 0.90 -23.03 7.93
CA GLN A 90 1.00 -21.57 8.03
C GLN A 90 0.02 -21.02 9.06
N GLY A 91 -1.25 -21.45 9.02
CA GLY A 91 -2.28 -21.01 9.98
C GLY A 91 -1.94 -21.43 11.40
N LYS A 92 -1.46 -22.66 11.58
CA LYS A 92 -0.96 -23.15 12.88
C LYS A 92 0.23 -22.36 13.37
N GLU A 93 1.20 -22.05 12.52
CA GLU A 93 2.39 -21.28 12.90
C GLU A 93 2.04 -19.83 13.26
N MET A 94 1.13 -19.20 12.50
CA MET A 94 0.65 -17.85 12.80
C MET A 94 -0.08 -17.80 14.14
N LEU A 95 -1.02 -18.72 14.39
CA LEU A 95 -1.73 -18.84 15.66
C LEU A 95 -0.76 -19.10 16.83
N THR A 96 0.20 -20.02 16.64
CA THR A 96 1.23 -20.35 17.64
C THR A 96 2.12 -19.15 17.95
N THR A 97 2.46 -18.36 16.94
CA THR A 97 3.27 -17.14 17.11
C THR A 97 2.51 -16.09 17.91
N MET A 98 1.23 -15.86 17.56
CA MET A 98 0.34 -14.96 18.27
C MET A 98 0.18 -15.33 19.74
N LEU A 99 -0.05 -16.61 20.05
CA LEU A 99 -0.35 -17.06 21.42
C LEU A 99 0.90 -17.28 22.30
N TYR A 100 2.01 -17.73 21.71
CA TYR A 100 3.12 -18.28 22.51
C TYR A 100 4.49 -17.65 22.25
N ARG A 101 4.70 -16.93 21.14
CA ARG A 101 6.02 -16.37 20.80
C ARG A 101 6.08 -14.85 20.90
N SER A 102 4.94 -14.18 20.74
CA SER A 102 4.80 -12.73 20.86
C SER A 102 5.06 -12.23 22.29
N THR A 103 4.89 -13.08 23.30
CA THR A 103 5.04 -12.68 24.71
C THR A 103 5.88 -13.65 25.53
N LYS A 104 6.34 -13.18 26.69
CA LYS A 104 7.02 -14.01 27.70
C LYS A 104 6.13 -15.11 28.29
N TYR A 105 4.82 -14.95 28.20
CA TYR A 105 3.79 -15.84 28.76
C TYR A 105 2.95 -16.46 27.65
N LYS A 106 2.37 -17.64 27.89
CA LYS A 106 1.49 -18.29 26.92
C LYS A 106 0.07 -17.78 27.09
N PHE A 107 -0.55 -17.29 26.03
CA PHE A 107 -1.98 -17.00 26.03
C PHE A 107 -2.82 -18.26 25.79
N PRO A 108 -4.04 -18.29 26.35
CA PRO A 108 -4.97 -19.35 26.07
C PRO A 108 -5.51 -19.23 24.62
N PRO A 109 -6.04 -20.30 24.03
CA PRO A 109 -6.10 -21.65 24.61
C PRO A 109 -4.72 -22.31 24.61
N GLU A 110 -4.39 -23.04 25.66
CA GLU A 110 -3.22 -23.93 25.65
C GLU A 110 -3.49 -25.11 24.68
N GLU A 111 -2.42 -25.66 24.09
CA GLU A 111 -2.49 -26.84 23.20
C GLU A 111 -3.41 -26.61 21.99
N SER A 112 -3.41 -25.36 21.52
CA SER A 112 -4.32 -24.84 20.48
C SER A 112 -4.32 -25.61 19.17
N THR A 113 -3.40 -26.54 18.92
CA THR A 113 -3.29 -27.28 17.65
C THR A 113 -3.22 -28.80 17.81
N ASP A 114 -3.42 -29.34 19.01
CA ASP A 114 -2.85 -30.64 19.37
C ASP A 114 -3.78 -31.84 19.14
N TRP A 115 -5.08 -31.63 18.86
CA TRP A 115 -6.08 -32.70 18.72
C TRP A 115 -5.76 -33.79 17.71
N LEU A 116 -5.10 -33.47 16.58
CA LEU A 116 -4.74 -34.49 15.58
C LEU A 116 -3.39 -35.15 15.89
N GLU A 117 -2.34 -34.34 16.07
CA GLU A 117 -0.97 -34.87 16.19
C GLU A 117 -0.72 -35.53 17.54
N VAL A 118 -1.17 -34.92 18.64
CA VAL A 118 -0.93 -35.42 19.99
C VAL A 118 -2.03 -36.41 20.38
N GLU A 119 -3.29 -36.00 20.28
CA GLU A 119 -4.40 -36.79 20.80
C GLU A 119 -4.75 -37.96 19.86
N TRP A 120 -5.12 -37.70 18.61
CA TRP A 120 -5.54 -38.77 17.69
C TRP A 120 -4.38 -39.71 17.30
N LYS A 121 -3.28 -39.16 16.76
CA LYS A 121 -2.19 -39.98 16.21
C LYS A 121 -1.32 -40.61 17.29
N ASN A 122 -0.91 -39.83 18.29
CA ASN A 122 0.03 -40.32 19.30
C ASN A 122 -0.66 -41.06 20.44
N LEU A 123 -1.73 -40.52 21.03
CA LEU A 123 -2.41 -41.13 22.17
C LEU A 123 -3.42 -42.20 21.71
N CYS A 124 -4.34 -41.88 20.81
CA CYS A 124 -5.34 -42.82 20.30
C CYS A 124 -4.80 -43.84 19.29
N LYS A 125 -3.54 -43.72 18.85
CA LYS A 125 -2.95 -44.56 17.79
C LYS A 125 -3.79 -44.58 16.51
N GLY A 126 -4.41 -43.45 16.19
CA GLY A 126 -5.22 -43.24 15.00
C GLY A 126 -4.41 -43.22 13.71
N SER A 127 -5.06 -43.39 12.56
CA SER A 127 -4.41 -43.30 11.26
C SER A 127 -4.32 -41.86 10.74
N ASN A 128 -3.49 -41.65 9.71
CA ASN A 128 -3.40 -40.39 8.95
C ASN A 128 -4.41 -40.33 7.80
N ASP A 129 -5.46 -41.16 7.82
CA ASP A 129 -6.52 -41.11 6.82
C ASP A 129 -7.38 -39.85 7.05
N PRO A 130 -7.54 -38.96 6.04
CA PRO A 130 -8.28 -37.71 6.21
C PRO A 130 -9.74 -37.88 6.66
N PHE A 131 -10.37 -39.00 6.32
CA PHE A 131 -11.73 -39.30 6.77
C PHE A 131 -11.75 -39.67 8.26
N GLU A 132 -10.78 -40.46 8.73
CA GLU A 132 -10.63 -40.77 10.16
C GLU A 132 -10.23 -39.54 10.99
N GLU A 133 -9.31 -38.71 10.50
CA GLU A 133 -8.92 -37.44 11.15
C GLU A 133 -10.12 -36.49 11.29
N ASN A 134 -10.94 -36.38 10.23
CA ASN A 134 -12.15 -35.57 10.28
C ASN A 134 -13.18 -36.14 11.27
N ALA A 135 -13.35 -37.46 11.34
CA ALA A 135 -14.22 -38.08 12.33
C ALA A 135 -13.72 -37.84 13.77
N ALA A 136 -12.41 -37.85 14.00
CA ALA A 136 -11.81 -37.53 15.29
C ALA A 136 -12.11 -36.08 15.73
N LEU A 137 -11.98 -35.12 14.82
CA LEU A 137 -12.31 -33.72 15.08
C LEU A 137 -13.81 -33.47 15.26
N LEU A 138 -14.67 -34.24 14.57
CA LEU A 138 -16.11 -34.19 14.80
C LEU A 138 -16.49 -34.65 16.20
N VAL A 139 -15.76 -35.63 16.78
CA VAL A 139 -15.95 -36.00 18.19
C VAL A 139 -15.59 -34.82 19.09
N VAL A 140 -14.43 -34.18 18.91
CA VAL A 140 -14.05 -33.00 19.71
C VAL A 140 -15.09 -31.88 19.60
N GLN A 141 -15.54 -31.58 18.37
CA GLN A 141 -16.45 -30.47 18.11
C GLN A 141 -17.88 -30.72 18.60
N ARG A 142 -18.33 -31.97 18.65
CA ARG A 142 -19.77 -32.28 18.83
C ARG A 142 -20.08 -33.14 20.04
N SER A 143 -19.12 -33.91 20.55
CA SER A 143 -19.37 -34.77 21.68
C SER A 143 -19.57 -33.95 22.95
N TRP A 144 -20.37 -34.51 23.83
CA TRP A 144 -20.40 -34.13 25.23
C TRP A 144 -19.46 -35.06 26.00
N ASP A 145 -18.19 -34.65 26.09
CA ASP A 145 -17.05 -35.45 26.57
C ASP A 145 -16.89 -36.76 25.76
N ASP A 146 -17.62 -37.82 26.12
CA ASP A 146 -17.59 -39.17 25.54
C ASP A 146 -18.88 -39.57 24.80
N LEU A 147 -19.85 -38.67 24.68
CA LEU A 147 -21.18 -38.97 24.14
C LEU A 147 -21.50 -38.11 22.91
N MET A 148 -21.73 -38.76 21.77
CA MET A 148 -22.33 -38.12 20.59
C MET A 148 -23.85 -38.29 20.66
N ILE A 149 -24.57 -37.17 20.76
CA ILE A 149 -26.00 -37.10 21.09
C ILE A 149 -26.79 -36.54 19.89
N PRO A 150 -27.42 -37.41 19.07
CA PRO A 150 -28.19 -36.97 17.91
C PRO A 150 -29.24 -35.91 18.24
N LEU A 151 -29.49 -34.98 17.32
CA LEU A 151 -30.37 -33.81 17.48
C LEU A 151 -29.89 -32.76 18.49
N TYR A 152 -29.30 -33.16 19.62
CA TYR A 152 -28.75 -32.22 20.59
C TYR A 152 -27.45 -31.59 20.08
N ASP A 153 -26.59 -32.37 19.45
CA ASP A 153 -25.33 -31.89 18.84
C ASP A 153 -25.56 -30.97 17.61
N MET A 154 -26.82 -30.79 17.20
CA MET A 154 -27.23 -29.85 16.15
C MET A 154 -27.64 -28.48 16.72
N VAL A 155 -27.81 -28.36 18.04
CA VAL A 155 -28.19 -27.13 18.72
C VAL A 155 -26.97 -26.23 18.86
N ASN A 156 -27.08 -24.98 18.41
CA ASN A 156 -25.96 -24.05 18.43
C ASN A 156 -25.62 -23.59 19.84
N HIS A 157 -24.36 -23.23 20.04
CA HIS A 157 -23.88 -22.64 21.29
C HIS A 157 -24.29 -21.16 21.41
N ARG A 158 -24.90 -20.77 22.53
CA ARG A 158 -25.00 -19.36 22.95
C ARG A 158 -25.31 -19.22 24.43
N ASN A 159 -24.55 -18.36 25.10
CA ASN A 159 -24.69 -18.10 26.53
C ASN A 159 -25.68 -16.96 26.85
N GLY A 160 -25.80 -16.64 28.13
CA GLY A 160 -26.54 -15.48 28.62
C GLY A 160 -28.04 -15.64 28.48
N HIS A 161 -28.72 -14.57 28.09
CA HIS A 161 -30.18 -14.60 27.93
C HIS A 161 -30.64 -15.45 26.74
N TRP A 162 -29.74 -15.74 25.79
CA TRP A 162 -30.03 -16.58 24.63
C TRP A 162 -30.16 -18.07 25.00
N LEU A 163 -29.40 -18.54 25.98
CA LEU A 163 -29.44 -19.92 26.47
C LEU A 163 -30.87 -20.31 26.86
N ASN A 164 -31.44 -21.26 26.13
CA ASN A 164 -32.85 -21.63 26.29
C ASN A 164 -33.09 -23.13 26.46
N THR A 165 -32.03 -23.94 26.54
CA THR A 165 -32.08 -25.36 26.91
C THR A 165 -31.54 -25.62 28.32
N ASP A 166 -32.11 -26.61 29.01
CA ASP A 166 -31.68 -27.15 30.32
C ASP A 166 -31.63 -28.68 30.19
N GLU A 167 -30.42 -29.22 30.26
CA GLU A 167 -30.09 -30.62 30.09
C GLU A 167 -30.03 -31.39 31.42
N ALA A 168 -30.58 -32.61 31.45
CA ALA A 168 -30.55 -33.47 32.62
C ALA A 168 -30.16 -34.90 32.27
N ASN A 169 -29.31 -35.50 33.12
CA ASN A 169 -28.90 -36.91 33.07
C ASN A 169 -28.00 -37.30 31.87
N ILE A 170 -27.20 -36.37 31.32
CA ILE A 170 -26.30 -36.64 30.17
C ILE A 170 -25.35 -37.81 30.42
N HIS A 171 -24.64 -37.87 31.55
CA HIS A 171 -23.74 -39.00 31.89
C HIS A 171 -24.38 -40.06 32.81
N HIS A 172 -25.70 -40.07 33.00
CA HIS A 172 -26.36 -41.07 33.85
C HIS A 172 -26.76 -42.32 33.04
N GLU A 173 -25.95 -43.38 33.09
CA GLU A 173 -26.04 -44.60 32.27
C GLU A 173 -27.44 -45.24 32.18
N LYS A 174 -28.23 -45.18 33.27
CA LYS A 174 -29.54 -45.87 33.34
C LYS A 174 -30.75 -45.06 32.86
N LYS A 175 -30.57 -43.86 32.28
CA LYS A 175 -31.67 -42.96 31.87
C LYS A 175 -31.43 -42.36 30.49
N ASN A 176 -32.54 -42.15 29.76
CA ASN A 176 -32.58 -41.37 28.52
C ASN A 176 -32.07 -39.95 28.77
N VAL A 177 -31.39 -39.36 27.78
CA VAL A 177 -30.99 -37.96 27.82
C VAL A 177 -32.25 -37.09 27.66
N LYS A 178 -32.47 -36.18 28.60
CA LYS A 178 -33.65 -35.29 28.58
C LYS A 178 -33.20 -33.84 28.51
N VAL A 179 -33.72 -33.13 27.53
CA VAL A 179 -33.52 -31.69 27.36
C VAL A 179 -34.86 -31.01 27.54
N ARG A 180 -34.89 -29.95 28.32
CA ARG A 180 -36.08 -29.12 28.56
C ARG A 180 -35.77 -27.67 28.24
N THR A 181 -36.80 -26.85 28.12
CA THR A 181 -36.60 -25.40 28.01
C THR A 181 -36.11 -24.82 29.35
N SER A 182 -35.06 -24.00 29.35
CA SER A 182 -34.59 -23.28 30.55
C SER A 182 -35.35 -21.97 30.80
N ARG A 183 -36.03 -21.43 29.78
CA ARG A 183 -36.92 -20.28 29.82
C ARG A 183 -38.09 -20.42 28.84
N VAL A 184 -38.99 -19.45 28.81
CA VAL A 184 -40.01 -19.38 27.74
C VAL A 184 -39.31 -19.12 26.40
N ILE A 185 -39.71 -19.86 25.37
CA ILE A 185 -39.18 -19.75 24.01
C ILE A 185 -40.34 -19.38 23.09
N GLU A 186 -40.21 -18.29 22.34
CA GLU A 186 -41.28 -17.84 21.44
C GLU A 186 -41.22 -18.60 20.10
N ALA A 187 -42.33 -18.59 19.35
CA ALA A 187 -42.40 -19.28 18.07
C ALA A 187 -41.44 -18.63 17.04
N GLY A 188 -40.63 -19.45 16.36
CA GLY A 188 -39.63 -18.99 15.40
C GLY A 188 -38.26 -18.66 16.00
N GLU A 189 -38.11 -18.79 17.32
CA GLU A 189 -36.84 -18.60 18.01
C GLU A 189 -35.93 -19.84 17.84
N GLU A 190 -34.61 -19.61 17.79
CA GLU A 190 -33.60 -20.68 17.69
C GLU A 190 -33.36 -21.31 19.07
N LEU A 191 -33.08 -22.61 19.10
CA LEU A 191 -32.62 -23.30 20.31
C LEU A 191 -31.12 -23.07 20.47
N TYR A 192 -30.72 -22.70 21.69
CA TYR A 192 -29.33 -22.52 22.08
C TYR A 192 -28.99 -23.33 23.32
N THR A 193 -27.85 -24.00 23.27
CA THR A 193 -27.21 -24.68 24.40
C THR A 193 -25.91 -23.97 24.79
N SER A 194 -25.32 -24.36 25.92
CA SER A 194 -24.06 -23.81 26.40
C SER A 194 -23.08 -24.94 26.74
N TYR A 195 -21.82 -24.77 26.37
CA TYR A 195 -20.75 -25.74 26.63
C TYR A 195 -19.95 -25.42 27.91
N ASN A 196 -20.03 -24.18 28.39
CA ASN A 196 -19.22 -23.64 29.49
C ASN A 196 -20.02 -22.92 30.59
N MET A 197 -21.28 -22.55 30.32
CA MET A 197 -22.19 -21.85 31.25
C MET A 197 -23.53 -22.60 31.48
N CYS A 198 -23.56 -23.91 31.22
CA CYS A 198 -24.73 -24.76 31.44
C CYS A 198 -24.80 -25.34 32.87
N ARG A 199 -25.97 -25.85 33.25
CA ARG A 199 -26.23 -26.34 34.62
C ARG A 199 -25.56 -27.68 34.89
N ALA A 200 -25.41 -28.53 33.87
CA ALA A 200 -24.79 -29.84 33.96
C ALA A 200 -23.41 -29.92 33.29
N CYS A 201 -22.71 -28.79 33.13
CA CYS A 201 -21.40 -28.67 32.47
C CYS A 201 -20.22 -29.32 33.24
N GLY A 202 -20.46 -29.88 34.43
CA GLY A 202 -19.41 -30.52 35.24
C GLY A 202 -18.25 -29.56 35.54
N ASN A 203 -17.01 -30.03 35.37
CA ASN A 203 -15.79 -29.24 35.60
C ASN A 203 -15.60 -28.13 34.55
N ARG A 204 -16.20 -28.26 33.35
CA ARG A 204 -16.12 -27.23 32.30
C ARG A 204 -16.69 -25.88 32.75
N ALA A 205 -17.60 -25.88 33.73
CA ALA A 205 -18.14 -24.66 34.32
C ALA A 205 -17.08 -23.77 35.01
N GLN A 206 -15.87 -24.28 35.28
CA GLN A 206 -14.79 -23.55 35.96
C GLN A 206 -13.49 -23.47 35.15
N THR A 207 -13.27 -24.39 34.22
CA THR A 207 -11.99 -24.51 33.49
C THR A 207 -12.12 -24.33 31.98
N TYR A 208 -13.30 -23.93 31.50
CA TYR A 208 -13.62 -23.84 30.07
C TYR A 208 -14.24 -22.48 29.75
N GLY A 209 -13.69 -21.77 28.77
CA GLY A 209 -14.07 -20.43 28.37
C GLY A 209 -14.01 -20.22 26.86
N SER A 210 -14.12 -18.96 26.42
CA SER A 210 -14.01 -18.53 25.03
C SER A 210 -12.72 -19.01 24.34
N PRO A 211 -11.55 -19.09 25.00
CA PRO A 211 -10.36 -19.72 24.41
C PRO A 211 -10.57 -21.19 24.03
N GLU A 212 -11.14 -22.00 24.92
CA GLU A 212 -11.41 -23.41 24.64
C GLU A 212 -12.52 -23.59 23.60
N ILE A 213 -13.52 -22.70 23.58
CA ILE A 213 -14.54 -22.67 22.53
C ILE A 213 -13.90 -22.45 21.16
N PHE A 214 -12.96 -21.50 21.07
CA PHE A 214 -12.20 -21.25 19.85
C PHE A 214 -11.40 -22.48 19.40
N ARG A 215 -10.66 -23.12 20.31
CA ARG A 215 -9.86 -24.32 20.00
C ARG A 215 -10.72 -25.52 19.56
N ASP A 216 -11.79 -25.80 20.30
CA ASP A 216 -12.50 -27.09 20.21
C ASP A 216 -13.71 -27.03 19.27
N TYR A 217 -14.22 -25.83 18.98
CA TYR A 217 -15.38 -25.64 18.11
C TYR A 217 -15.08 -24.81 16.85
N GLY A 218 -13.96 -24.07 16.81
CA GLY A 218 -13.49 -23.36 15.62
C GLY A 218 -14.17 -22.02 15.35
N PHE A 219 -14.69 -21.35 16.39
CA PHE A 219 -15.29 -20.02 16.27
C PHE A 219 -15.06 -19.18 17.53
N VAL A 220 -15.12 -17.85 17.39
CA VAL A 220 -15.08 -16.92 18.51
C VAL A 220 -16.46 -16.76 19.12
N GLU A 221 -16.58 -17.03 20.41
CA GLU A 221 -17.84 -16.98 21.16
C GLU A 221 -18.48 -15.58 21.13
N ASN A 222 -19.80 -15.49 20.92
CA ASN A 222 -20.53 -14.22 21.09
C ASN A 222 -20.70 -13.91 22.59
N PHE A 223 -20.91 -12.64 22.95
CA PHE A 223 -21.22 -12.29 24.33
C PHE A 223 -22.49 -13.00 24.85
N PRO A 224 -22.50 -13.44 26.12
CA PRO A 224 -21.45 -13.26 27.11
C PRO A 224 -20.29 -14.26 26.95
N GLN A 225 -19.07 -13.76 27.15
CA GLN A 225 -17.81 -14.49 27.01
C GLN A 225 -17.19 -14.80 28.37
N ARG A 226 -16.40 -15.86 28.45
CA ARG A 226 -15.60 -16.20 29.64
C ARG A 226 -14.14 -16.34 29.26
N TRP A 227 -13.28 -15.54 29.86
CA TRP A 227 -11.84 -15.59 29.63
C TRP A 227 -11.15 -16.19 30.84
N ILE A 228 -10.36 -17.23 30.62
CA ILE A 228 -9.62 -17.96 31.64
C ILE A 228 -8.15 -17.90 31.28
N PHE A 229 -7.34 -17.27 32.12
CA PHE A 229 -5.88 -17.25 31.99
C PHE A 229 -5.29 -18.11 33.11
N PRO A 230 -4.90 -19.37 32.82
CA PRO A 230 -4.39 -20.28 33.84
C PRO A 230 -3.22 -19.66 34.62
N LYS A 231 -3.28 -19.76 35.96
CA LYS A 231 -2.29 -19.21 36.92
C LYS A 231 -2.29 -17.69 37.11
N PHE A 232 -3.14 -16.96 36.38
CA PHE A 232 -3.35 -15.53 36.55
C PHE A 232 -4.82 -15.29 36.93
N VAL A 233 -5.59 -14.67 36.03
CA VAL A 233 -6.95 -14.21 36.31
C VAL A 233 -7.99 -14.84 35.38
N SER A 234 -9.23 -14.90 35.83
CA SER A 234 -10.38 -15.32 35.02
C SER A 234 -11.54 -14.36 35.21
N PHE A 235 -12.32 -14.12 34.15
CA PHE A 235 -13.43 -13.17 34.18
C PHE A 235 -14.48 -13.46 33.10
N ASP A 236 -15.71 -13.05 33.40
CA ASP A 236 -16.84 -13.08 32.49
C ASP A 236 -17.09 -11.68 31.94
N ILE A 237 -17.34 -11.56 30.64
CA ILE A 237 -17.80 -10.34 29.98
C ILE A 237 -19.23 -10.55 29.52
N SER A 238 -20.15 -9.73 30.00
CA SER A 238 -21.57 -9.77 29.62
C SER A 238 -21.86 -9.08 28.29
N GLU A 239 -23.11 -9.20 27.80
CA GLU A 239 -23.56 -8.54 26.57
C GLU A 239 -23.55 -7.00 26.63
N ASP A 240 -23.61 -6.41 27.83
CA ASP A 240 -23.49 -4.97 28.06
C ASP A 240 -22.05 -4.52 28.35
N MET A 241 -21.05 -5.34 28.01
CA MET A 241 -19.62 -5.08 28.22
C MET A 241 -19.26 -4.85 29.69
N THR A 242 -20.00 -5.48 30.61
CA THR A 242 -19.64 -5.48 32.04
C THR A 242 -18.79 -6.69 32.37
N LEU A 243 -17.67 -6.45 33.05
CA LEU A 243 -16.73 -7.49 33.44
C LEU A 243 -16.96 -7.92 34.88
N LYS A 244 -17.01 -9.23 35.10
CA LYS A 244 -17.12 -9.84 36.41
C LYS A 244 -16.00 -10.85 36.64
N TRP A 245 -15.18 -10.63 37.65
CA TRP A 245 -14.11 -11.56 38.03
C TRP A 245 -14.66 -12.93 38.45
N VAL A 246 -14.06 -13.98 37.91
CA VAL A 246 -14.34 -15.38 38.23
C VAL A 246 -13.22 -15.83 39.17
N GLY A 247 -13.45 -15.69 40.48
CA GLY A 247 -12.45 -15.99 41.51
C GLY A 247 -12.01 -14.74 42.27
N GLU A 248 -10.72 -14.67 42.62
CA GLU A 248 -10.12 -13.50 43.28
C GLU A 248 -9.96 -12.33 42.29
N HIS A 249 -9.95 -11.10 42.81
CA HIS A 249 -9.65 -9.92 42.01
C HIS A 249 -8.17 -9.93 41.59
N PRO A 250 -7.83 -9.37 40.40
CA PRO A 250 -6.46 -9.40 39.89
C PRO A 250 -5.49 -8.66 40.82
N ASP A 251 -4.31 -9.23 41.01
CA ASP A 251 -3.19 -8.57 41.69
C ASP A 251 -2.25 -7.85 40.68
N ARG A 252 -1.15 -7.27 41.17
CA ARG A 252 -0.19 -6.55 40.31
C ARG A 252 0.47 -7.46 39.27
N SER A 253 0.69 -8.73 39.60
CA SER A 253 1.29 -9.69 38.67
C SER A 253 0.29 -10.05 37.56
N ASP A 254 -1.00 -10.15 37.89
CA ASP A 254 -2.07 -10.34 36.92
C ASP A 254 -2.20 -9.12 35.99
N LEU A 255 -2.27 -7.91 36.54
CA LEU A 255 -2.36 -6.68 35.75
C LEU A 255 -1.14 -6.47 34.84
N SER A 256 0.05 -6.80 35.33
CA SER A 256 1.28 -6.75 34.53
C SER A 256 1.27 -7.77 33.39
N PHE A 257 0.75 -8.97 33.63
CA PHE A 257 0.55 -9.99 32.61
C PHE A 257 -0.45 -9.52 31.53
N LEU A 258 -1.60 -8.99 31.93
CA LEU A 258 -2.61 -8.47 30.99
C LEU A 258 -2.04 -7.33 30.14
N HIS A 259 -1.30 -6.39 30.73
CA HIS A 259 -0.70 -5.25 30.03
C HIS A 259 0.37 -5.69 29.03
N GLN A 260 1.27 -6.59 29.43
CA GLN A 260 2.26 -7.16 28.51
C GLN A 260 1.58 -7.88 27.34
N GLY A 261 0.42 -8.47 27.59
CA GLY A 261 -0.41 -9.08 26.57
C GLY A 261 -0.90 -8.12 25.51
N VAL A 262 -1.54 -7.03 25.93
CA VAL A 262 -2.01 -5.98 25.00
C VAL A 262 -0.85 -5.45 24.16
N THR A 263 0.29 -5.13 24.78
CA THR A 263 1.47 -4.64 24.06
C THR A 263 1.95 -5.64 23.00
N ALA A 264 2.03 -6.92 23.35
CA ALA A 264 2.52 -7.94 22.45
C ALA A 264 1.52 -8.30 21.33
N LEU A 265 0.23 -8.28 21.62
CA LEU A 265 -0.82 -8.50 20.61
C LEU A 265 -0.89 -7.34 19.62
N ASN A 266 -0.74 -6.09 20.08
CA ASN A 266 -0.63 -4.93 19.21
C ASN A 266 0.63 -5.02 18.33
N HIS A 267 1.79 -5.35 18.91
CA HIS A 267 3.00 -5.55 18.11
C HIS A 267 2.85 -6.69 17.07
N PHE A 268 2.19 -7.79 17.44
CA PHE A 268 1.90 -8.88 16.50
C PHE A 268 0.96 -8.41 15.38
N ASN A 269 -0.07 -7.63 15.72
CA ASN A 269 -0.97 -7.01 14.76
C ASN A 269 -0.21 -6.13 13.76
N ASP A 270 0.74 -5.33 14.23
CA ASP A 270 1.50 -4.36 13.42
C ASP A 270 2.63 -5.01 12.60
N THR A 271 3.05 -6.24 12.91
CA THR A 271 4.20 -6.88 12.24
C THR A 271 3.86 -8.13 11.43
N MET A 272 2.69 -8.74 11.65
CA MET A 272 2.39 -10.09 11.14
C MET A 272 1.02 -10.23 10.47
N LEU A 273 0.14 -9.22 10.49
CA LEU A 273 -1.18 -9.28 9.83
C LEU A 273 -1.19 -8.85 8.36
N VAL A 274 -0.04 -8.90 7.68
CA VAL A 274 -0.03 -8.95 6.22
C VAL A 274 -0.29 -10.40 5.82
N ALA A 275 -1.46 -10.69 5.24
CA ALA A 275 -1.84 -12.05 4.85
C ALA A 275 -0.74 -12.67 3.96
N PRO A 276 0.01 -13.68 4.44
CA PRO A 276 0.98 -14.36 3.60
C PRO A 276 0.25 -14.94 2.39
N GLY A 277 0.82 -14.84 1.20
CA GLY A 277 0.19 -15.23 -0.06
C GLY A 277 -0.48 -16.62 -0.06
N ASP A 278 0.01 -17.53 0.79
CA ASP A 278 -0.39 -18.94 0.89
C ASP A 278 -1.35 -19.30 2.05
N LEU A 279 -1.78 -18.35 2.90
CA LEU A 279 -2.65 -18.65 4.06
C LEU A 279 -4.14 -18.66 3.67
N PRO A 280 -4.93 -19.71 3.98
CA PRO A 280 -6.36 -19.73 3.72
C PRO A 280 -7.12 -18.61 4.45
N LEU A 281 -7.98 -17.89 3.71
CA LEU A 281 -8.67 -16.69 4.22
C LEU A 281 -9.56 -16.96 5.44
N ASN A 282 -10.20 -18.13 5.50
CA ASN A 282 -11.01 -18.52 6.65
C ASN A 282 -10.16 -18.69 7.93
N GLU A 283 -8.95 -19.25 7.82
CA GLU A 283 -8.02 -19.39 8.95
C GLU A 283 -7.54 -18.01 9.40
N PHE A 284 -7.14 -17.16 8.44
CA PHE A 284 -6.73 -15.78 8.70
C PHE A 284 -7.81 -14.97 9.42
N ASN A 285 -9.04 -14.97 8.89
CA ASN A 285 -10.16 -14.25 9.49
C ASN A 285 -10.48 -14.76 10.89
N THR A 286 -10.46 -16.08 11.10
CA THR A 286 -10.72 -16.67 12.43
C THR A 286 -9.64 -16.30 13.45
N ILE A 287 -8.36 -16.23 13.03
CA ILE A 287 -7.25 -15.73 13.84
C ILE A 287 -7.46 -14.25 14.17
N LYS A 288 -7.83 -13.43 13.18
CA LYS A 288 -8.09 -12.00 13.34
C LYS A 288 -9.24 -11.73 14.32
N ASP A 289 -10.36 -12.42 14.14
CA ASP A 289 -11.53 -12.30 15.03
C ASP A 289 -11.16 -12.68 16.47
N TYR A 290 -10.33 -13.72 16.66
CA TYR A 290 -9.89 -14.13 17.99
C TYR A 290 -8.89 -13.14 18.60
N LEU A 291 -7.95 -12.62 17.81
CA LEU A 291 -7.01 -11.58 18.22
C LEU A 291 -7.77 -10.34 18.70
N GLU A 292 -8.77 -9.89 17.95
CA GLU A 292 -9.59 -8.73 18.31
C GLU A 292 -10.38 -8.99 19.59
N ALA A 293 -11.04 -10.14 19.70
CA ALA A 293 -11.79 -10.51 20.90
C ALA A 293 -10.89 -10.62 22.15
N LEU A 294 -9.71 -11.24 22.01
CA LEU A 294 -8.73 -11.35 23.10
C LEU A 294 -8.19 -9.98 23.50
N ASN A 295 -7.82 -9.13 22.55
CA ASN A 295 -7.30 -7.80 22.83
C ASN A 295 -8.35 -6.94 23.55
N ASN A 296 -9.59 -6.97 23.08
CA ASN A 296 -10.71 -6.28 23.71
C ASN A 296 -10.98 -6.80 25.13
N ALA A 297 -10.91 -8.12 25.33
CA ALA A 297 -11.09 -8.73 26.64
C ALA A 297 -9.97 -8.33 27.62
N LEU A 298 -8.71 -8.33 27.18
CA LEU A 298 -7.56 -7.90 27.99
C LEU A 298 -7.64 -6.41 28.35
N LEU A 299 -7.99 -5.55 27.39
CA LEU A 299 -8.17 -4.11 27.61
C LEU A 299 -9.28 -3.84 28.64
N LEU A 300 -10.42 -4.52 28.53
CA LEU A 300 -11.52 -4.39 29.49
C LEU A 300 -11.13 -4.92 30.88
N ALA A 301 -10.41 -6.04 30.94
CA ALA A 301 -9.89 -6.61 32.18
C ALA A 301 -8.87 -5.70 32.87
N LEU A 302 -8.02 -5.03 32.10
CA LEU A 302 -7.13 -4.01 32.63
C LEU A 302 -7.92 -2.84 33.20
N ASP A 303 -8.88 -2.28 32.45
CA ASP A 303 -9.69 -1.14 32.89
C ASP A 303 -10.44 -1.44 34.20
N VAL A 304 -11.10 -2.59 34.29
CA VAL A 304 -11.86 -2.99 35.48
C VAL A 304 -10.94 -3.49 36.60
N GLY A 305 -9.81 -4.10 36.27
CA GLY A 305 -8.86 -4.67 37.21
C GLY A 305 -8.13 -3.60 37.98
N TYR A 306 -7.68 -2.55 37.28
CA TYR A 306 -7.17 -1.34 37.90
C TYR A 306 -8.21 -0.74 38.87
N LYS A 307 -9.44 -0.49 38.40
CA LYS A 307 -10.56 0.02 39.23
C LYS A 307 -10.82 -0.81 40.50
N SER A 308 -10.65 -2.14 40.42
CA SER A 308 -10.88 -3.06 41.53
C SER A 308 -9.74 -3.07 42.54
N ALA A 309 -8.49 -3.09 42.08
CA ALA A 309 -7.30 -3.02 42.94
C ALA A 309 -7.24 -1.68 43.71
N GLU A 310 -7.74 -0.62 43.08
CA GLU A 310 -7.79 0.75 43.62
C GLU A 310 -8.82 0.91 44.75
N ALA A 311 -9.91 0.13 44.78
CA ALA A 311 -10.92 0.18 45.85
C ALA A 311 -10.45 -0.41 47.20
N SER A 312 -9.33 -1.15 47.20
CA SER A 312 -8.70 -1.74 48.39
C SER A 312 -7.50 -0.96 48.95
N CYS A 313 -7.12 0.16 48.33
CA CYS A 313 -5.92 0.93 48.71
C CYS A 313 -6.10 1.69 50.04
N THR A 314 -5.11 1.60 50.92
CA THR A 314 -4.95 2.49 52.08
C THR A 314 -3.64 3.28 52.00
N ALA A 315 -3.64 4.51 52.53
CA ALA A 315 -2.49 5.41 52.44
C ALA A 315 -1.22 4.79 53.05
N GLY A 316 -0.19 4.59 52.22
CA GLY A 316 1.10 4.01 52.60
C GLY A 316 1.44 2.65 51.98
N ASP A 317 0.54 2.06 51.19
CA ASP A 317 0.83 0.80 50.48
C ASP A 317 1.66 1.03 49.20
N GLU A 318 2.85 0.42 49.15
CA GLU A 318 3.75 0.42 47.98
C GLU A 318 3.10 -0.17 46.71
N PHE A 319 2.00 -0.91 46.86
CA PHE A 319 1.21 -1.50 45.78
C PHE A 319 0.39 -0.47 44.97
N CYS A 320 0.10 0.71 45.53
CA CYS A 320 -0.77 1.72 44.90
C CYS A 320 0.00 2.82 44.14
N LYS A 321 1.32 2.67 43.97
CA LYS A 321 2.11 3.54 43.09
C LYS A 321 1.82 3.19 41.63
N ALA A 322 1.09 4.05 40.91
CA ALA A 322 0.85 3.94 39.48
C ALA A 322 2.15 3.64 38.73
N SER A 323 2.07 2.69 37.80
CA SER A 323 3.18 2.38 36.90
C SER A 323 3.38 3.58 35.97
N PRO A 324 4.62 4.03 35.71
CA PRO A 324 4.94 4.97 34.64
C PRO A 324 4.42 4.55 33.26
N THR A 325 3.99 3.29 33.11
CA THR A 325 3.42 2.73 31.87
C THR A 325 1.92 2.97 31.69
N ARG A 326 1.18 3.51 32.66
CA ARG A 326 -0.29 3.71 32.53
C ARG A 326 -0.64 4.86 31.58
N TYR A 327 0.17 5.91 31.59
CA TYR A 327 -0.08 7.14 30.83
C TYR A 327 0.97 7.29 29.75
N ASP A 328 0.51 7.50 28.52
CA ASP A 328 1.40 7.65 27.38
C ASP A 328 2.29 8.88 27.51
N ASN A 329 3.54 8.75 27.04
CA ASN A 329 4.39 9.90 26.81
C ASN A 329 3.90 10.63 25.55
N LEU A 330 3.42 11.87 25.72
CA LEU A 330 2.96 12.72 24.62
C LEU A 330 4.07 13.68 24.13
N MET A 331 5.23 13.72 24.76
CA MET A 331 6.36 14.55 24.30
C MET A 331 7.08 13.97 23.07
N GLU A 332 6.85 12.70 22.78
CA GLU A 332 7.39 11.99 21.62
C GLU A 332 6.24 11.30 20.90
N ASP A 333 6.23 11.38 19.57
CA ASP A 333 5.32 10.56 18.78
C ASP A 333 6.03 9.27 18.36
N ASN A 334 5.62 8.16 18.97
CA ASN A 334 6.22 6.84 18.77
C ASN A 334 5.27 5.88 18.04
N THR A 335 4.15 6.39 17.49
CA THR A 335 3.08 5.55 16.93
C THR A 335 3.24 5.26 15.44
N GLY A 336 4.30 5.77 14.80
CA GLY A 336 4.41 5.77 13.34
C GLY A 336 3.37 6.69 12.68
N GLU A 337 3.38 6.74 11.35
CA GLU A 337 2.24 7.25 10.57
C GLU A 337 1.24 6.12 10.34
N LEU A 338 -0.01 6.46 10.00
CA LEU A 338 -1.00 5.46 9.60
C LEU A 338 -0.56 4.83 8.28
N GLU A 339 -0.31 3.52 8.30
CA GLU A 339 0.05 2.75 7.11
C GLU A 339 -1.22 2.10 6.55
N ASN A 340 -1.57 2.44 5.31
CA ASN A 340 -2.68 1.81 4.58
C ASN A 340 -2.23 0.44 4.04
N GLU A 341 -1.89 -0.50 4.93
CA GLU A 341 -1.31 -1.80 4.57
C GLU A 341 -2.35 -2.80 4.04
N GLY A 342 -3.61 -2.65 4.45
CA GLY A 342 -4.73 -3.40 3.89
C GLY A 342 -5.22 -2.69 2.64
N GLY A 343 -4.93 -3.22 1.45
CA GLY A 343 -5.39 -2.63 0.18
C GLY A 343 -6.86 -2.18 0.25
N LEU A 344 -7.18 -1.06 -0.41
CA LEU A 344 -8.50 -0.40 -0.32
C LEU A 344 -9.67 -1.28 -0.76
N CYS A 345 -9.39 -2.40 -1.42
CA CYS A 345 -10.33 -3.40 -1.84
C CYS A 345 -9.61 -4.75 -2.05
N ASP A 346 -10.35 -5.82 -2.27
CA ASP A 346 -9.79 -7.15 -2.51
C ASP A 346 -9.22 -7.27 -3.93
N ASN A 347 -7.94 -6.92 -4.07
CA ASN A 347 -7.16 -7.09 -5.29
C ASN A 347 -7.25 -8.51 -5.86
N LYS A 348 -7.20 -9.54 -4.99
CA LYS A 348 -7.21 -10.94 -5.44
C LYS A 348 -8.53 -11.31 -6.08
N ASN A 349 -9.67 -10.78 -5.63
CA ASN A 349 -10.96 -11.05 -6.26
C ASN A 349 -11.11 -10.38 -7.64
N PHE A 350 -10.58 -9.16 -7.82
CA PHE A 350 -10.55 -8.50 -9.13
C PHE A 350 -9.69 -9.29 -10.14
N TYR A 351 -8.49 -9.70 -9.73
CA TYR A 351 -7.56 -10.50 -10.55
C TYR A 351 -8.03 -11.95 -10.77
N ALA A 352 -8.24 -12.71 -9.69
CA ALA A 352 -8.43 -14.16 -9.74
C ALA A 352 -9.85 -14.59 -10.12
N HIS A 353 -10.87 -13.75 -9.89
CA HIS A 353 -12.25 -14.15 -10.15
C HIS A 353 -12.79 -13.63 -11.49
N ASP A 354 -12.44 -12.40 -11.89
CA ASP A 354 -12.93 -11.78 -13.12
C ASP A 354 -11.97 -11.92 -14.30
N ILE A 355 -10.66 -11.69 -14.13
CA ILE A 355 -9.70 -11.82 -15.25
C ILE A 355 -9.43 -13.30 -15.55
N VAL A 356 -8.98 -14.09 -14.57
CA VAL A 356 -8.58 -15.49 -14.79
C VAL A 356 -9.73 -16.39 -15.31
N ASN A 357 -10.99 -16.11 -14.97
CA ASN A 357 -12.12 -16.95 -15.40
C ASN A 357 -12.83 -16.46 -16.68
N LYS A 358 -12.72 -15.17 -17.04
CA LYS A 358 -13.47 -14.58 -18.16
C LYS A 358 -12.58 -14.08 -19.31
N TYR A 359 -11.31 -13.80 -19.04
CA TYR A 359 -10.36 -13.35 -20.05
C TYR A 359 -9.53 -14.53 -20.54
N LYS A 360 -9.13 -14.49 -21.81
CA LYS A 360 -8.27 -15.48 -22.44
C LYS A 360 -6.98 -14.81 -22.90
N SER A 361 -5.84 -15.46 -22.66
CA SER A 361 -4.56 -15.05 -23.25
C SER A 361 -4.71 -14.99 -24.77
N GLN A 362 -4.41 -13.81 -25.32
CA GLN A 362 -4.42 -13.53 -26.75
C GLN A 362 -3.00 -13.54 -27.31
N GLU A 363 -2.04 -13.00 -26.57
CA GLU A 363 -0.63 -12.93 -26.96
C GLU A 363 0.27 -12.89 -25.72
N GLU A 364 1.39 -13.60 -25.77
CA GLU A 364 2.42 -13.62 -24.74
C GLU A 364 3.78 -13.32 -25.40
N ILE A 365 4.49 -12.31 -24.88
CA ILE A 365 5.78 -11.86 -25.40
C ILE A 365 6.77 -11.86 -24.24
N GLN A 366 7.71 -12.80 -24.25
CA GLN A 366 8.82 -12.82 -23.31
C GLN A 366 9.91 -11.86 -23.80
N THR A 367 10.21 -10.83 -23.02
CA THR A 367 11.33 -9.92 -23.28
C THR A 367 12.51 -10.24 -22.36
N ALA A 368 13.62 -9.52 -22.53
CA ALA A 368 14.76 -9.62 -21.62
C ALA A 368 14.47 -9.04 -20.22
N TYR A 369 13.38 -8.27 -20.09
CA TYR A 369 13.03 -7.58 -18.86
C TYR A 369 11.87 -8.26 -18.12
N GLN A 370 10.83 -8.68 -18.85
CA GLN A 370 9.56 -9.13 -18.26
C GLN A 370 8.73 -9.96 -19.27
N LEU A 371 7.72 -10.67 -18.77
CA LEU A 371 6.67 -11.27 -19.58
C LEU A 371 5.55 -10.27 -19.82
N ILE A 372 5.23 -10.01 -21.09
CA ILE A 372 4.08 -9.22 -21.51
C ILE A 372 2.96 -10.19 -21.88
N THR A 373 1.81 -10.07 -21.22
CA THR A 373 0.61 -10.87 -21.55
C THR A 373 -0.54 -9.95 -21.92
N VAL A 374 -1.16 -10.21 -23.07
CA VAL A 374 -2.37 -9.51 -23.51
C VAL A 374 -3.54 -10.47 -23.38
N VAL A 375 -4.55 -10.07 -22.61
CA VAL A 375 -5.73 -10.90 -22.35
C VAL A 375 -6.99 -10.22 -22.88
N HIS A 376 -7.89 -11.01 -23.44
CA HIS A 376 -9.13 -10.52 -24.04
C HIS A 376 -10.37 -11.20 -23.45
N ASN A 377 -11.40 -10.41 -23.18
CA ASN A 377 -12.71 -10.88 -22.77
C ASN A 377 -13.68 -10.88 -23.94
N GLU A 378 -14.09 -12.06 -24.37
CA GLU A 378 -14.99 -12.24 -25.52
C GLU A 378 -16.39 -11.67 -25.31
N ASP A 379 -16.87 -11.60 -24.06
CA ASP A 379 -18.21 -11.15 -23.71
C ASP A 379 -18.28 -9.62 -23.67
N THR A 380 -17.28 -8.98 -23.05
CA THR A 380 -17.23 -7.51 -22.90
C THR A 380 -16.51 -6.82 -24.05
N LYS A 381 -15.74 -7.56 -24.86
CA LYS A 381 -14.79 -7.04 -25.85
C LYS A 381 -13.70 -6.17 -25.25
N ASP A 382 -13.42 -6.36 -23.97
CA ASP A 382 -12.34 -5.67 -23.26
C ASP A 382 -11.01 -6.37 -23.49
N THR A 383 -9.95 -5.57 -23.54
CA THR A 383 -8.57 -6.04 -23.63
C THR A 383 -7.80 -5.45 -22.48
N CYS A 384 -7.06 -6.29 -21.78
CA CYS A 384 -6.12 -5.90 -20.73
C CYS A 384 -4.71 -6.33 -21.09
N PHE A 385 -3.74 -5.66 -20.50
CA PHE A 385 -2.32 -5.95 -20.66
C PHE A 385 -1.66 -6.00 -19.29
N ASP A 386 -0.91 -7.08 -19.09
CA ASP A 386 -0.30 -7.45 -17.83
C ASP A 386 1.22 -7.63 -18.04
N LEU A 387 2.00 -7.26 -17.03
CA LEU A 387 3.45 -7.42 -16.95
C LEU A 387 3.79 -8.28 -15.74
N ASP A 388 4.45 -9.42 -15.94
CA ASP A 388 4.80 -10.39 -14.89
C ASP A 388 3.63 -10.65 -13.92
N ASP A 389 2.47 -11.02 -14.49
CA ASP A 389 1.20 -11.29 -13.78
C ASP A 389 0.57 -10.09 -13.05
N THR A 390 1.03 -8.86 -13.33
CA THR A 390 0.46 -7.61 -12.82
C THR A 390 -0.26 -6.85 -13.94
N VAL A 391 -1.57 -6.69 -13.84
CA VAL A 391 -2.39 -5.89 -14.76
C VAL A 391 -1.94 -4.44 -14.67
N GLN A 392 -1.55 -3.88 -15.81
CA GLN A 392 -1.14 -2.49 -15.91
C GLN A 392 -2.31 -1.61 -16.36
N GLN A 393 -3.08 -2.09 -17.34
CA GLN A 393 -4.27 -1.38 -17.84
C GLN A 393 -5.27 -2.31 -18.52
N CYS A 394 -6.53 -1.89 -18.53
CA CYS A 394 -7.56 -2.40 -19.42
C CYS A 394 -8.21 -1.27 -20.21
N GLY A 395 -8.69 -1.59 -21.41
CA GLY A 395 -9.34 -0.63 -22.29
C GLY A 395 -10.58 0.01 -21.67
N VAL A 396 -11.30 -0.74 -20.83
CA VAL A 396 -12.58 -0.28 -20.25
C VAL A 396 -12.49 0.83 -19.20
N TYR A 397 -11.36 1.02 -18.53
CA TYR A 397 -11.23 2.04 -17.47
C TYR A 397 -10.01 2.96 -17.66
N ARG A 398 -9.27 2.81 -18.77
CA ARG A 398 -8.07 3.58 -19.11
C ARG A 398 -8.12 5.08 -18.78
N PRO A 399 -9.19 5.85 -19.10
CA PRO A 399 -9.16 7.30 -18.95
C PRO A 399 -9.17 7.73 -17.48
N HIS A 400 -9.70 6.89 -16.57
CA HIS A 400 -9.72 7.19 -15.14
C HIS A 400 -8.33 7.38 -14.53
N TYR A 401 -7.32 6.67 -15.05
CA TYR A 401 -5.94 6.83 -14.63
C TYR A 401 -5.26 8.01 -15.33
N HIS A 402 -5.17 7.93 -16.67
CA HIS A 402 -4.31 8.79 -17.46
C HIS A 402 -4.82 10.24 -17.54
N GLU A 403 -6.14 10.45 -17.67
CA GLU A 403 -6.68 11.81 -17.72
C GLU A 403 -6.51 12.51 -16.38
N LYS A 404 -6.67 11.78 -15.26
CA LYS A 404 -6.49 12.35 -13.92
C LYS A 404 -5.03 12.71 -13.68
N ILE A 405 -4.10 11.79 -13.91
CA ILE A 405 -2.67 12.06 -13.73
C ILE A 405 -2.21 13.28 -14.53
N VAL A 406 -2.55 13.34 -15.81
CA VAL A 406 -2.01 14.39 -16.68
C VAL A 406 -2.74 15.71 -16.45
N HIS A 407 -4.06 15.72 -16.48
CA HIS A 407 -4.82 16.97 -16.52
C HIS A 407 -5.04 17.59 -15.15
N TYR A 408 -5.17 16.80 -14.07
CA TYR A 408 -5.23 17.37 -12.72
C TYR A 408 -3.91 18.04 -12.34
N THR A 409 -2.78 17.38 -12.61
CA THR A 409 -1.43 17.93 -12.35
C THR A 409 -1.21 19.23 -13.14
N ALA A 410 -1.53 19.23 -14.43
CA ALA A 410 -1.35 20.39 -15.28
C ALA A 410 -2.18 21.62 -14.86
N ARG A 411 -3.31 21.43 -14.17
CA ARG A 411 -4.16 22.54 -13.72
C ARG A 411 -3.47 23.46 -12.71
N PHE A 412 -2.49 22.96 -11.96
CA PHE A 412 -1.70 23.82 -11.06
C PHE A 412 -0.70 24.72 -11.81
N LEU A 413 -0.44 24.44 -13.09
CA LEU A 413 0.50 25.16 -13.93
C LEU A 413 -0.22 26.14 -14.85
N ARG A 414 0.39 27.31 -15.07
CA ARG A 414 -0.15 28.32 -16.00
C ARG A 414 -0.05 27.92 -17.47
N THR A 415 0.96 27.14 -17.81
CA THR A 415 1.24 26.63 -19.16
C THR A 415 1.94 25.28 -19.07
N VAL A 416 1.71 24.40 -20.05
CA VAL A 416 2.42 23.12 -20.20
C VAL A 416 3.18 23.15 -21.54
N LYS A 417 4.51 23.09 -21.47
CA LYS A 417 5.44 23.19 -22.60
C LYS A 417 6.42 22.02 -22.65
N ARG A 418 6.97 21.63 -21.50
CA ARG A 418 8.01 20.61 -21.39
C ARG A 418 7.57 19.58 -20.37
N VAL A 419 7.35 18.34 -20.83
CA VAL A 419 6.91 17.23 -19.97
C VAL A 419 7.89 16.07 -20.09
N LEU A 420 8.26 15.46 -18.97
CA LEU A 420 8.98 14.19 -18.97
C LEU A 420 8.12 13.15 -18.27
N PHE A 421 8.07 11.94 -18.80
CA PHE A 421 7.45 10.81 -18.12
C PHE A 421 8.40 9.62 -18.05
N VAL A 422 8.30 8.85 -16.99
CA VAL A 422 9.15 7.67 -16.71
C VAL A 422 8.25 6.47 -16.52
N GLY A 423 8.54 5.37 -17.21
CA GLY A 423 7.58 4.30 -17.44
C GLY A 423 6.53 4.75 -18.45
N GLY A 424 5.27 4.38 -18.23
CA GLY A 424 4.17 4.74 -19.14
C GLY A 424 4.37 4.20 -20.56
N GLY A 425 5.05 3.05 -20.68
CA GLY A 425 5.36 2.40 -21.95
C GLY A 425 4.12 2.12 -22.80
N ASP A 426 2.93 2.07 -22.19
CA ASP A 426 1.66 2.00 -22.89
C ASP A 426 1.30 3.22 -23.75
N SER A 427 2.10 4.29 -23.68
CA SER A 427 1.94 5.55 -24.42
C SER A 427 0.65 6.31 -24.12
N MET A 428 -0.07 5.96 -23.05
CA MET A 428 -1.33 6.63 -22.72
C MET A 428 -1.11 7.94 -21.98
N LEU A 429 -0.06 8.06 -21.17
CA LEU A 429 0.40 9.37 -20.69
C LEU A 429 0.75 10.30 -21.86
N LEU A 430 1.51 9.80 -22.83
CA LEU A 430 1.86 10.55 -24.04
C LEU A 430 0.61 11.00 -24.81
N HIS A 431 -0.38 10.11 -24.97
CA HIS A 431 -1.65 10.42 -25.63
C HIS A 431 -2.37 11.62 -24.98
N GLU A 432 -2.40 11.70 -23.66
CA GLU A 432 -3.01 12.80 -22.92
C GLU A 432 -2.15 14.09 -22.96
N ILE A 433 -0.82 13.97 -22.90
CA ILE A 433 0.12 15.11 -22.97
C ILE A 433 0.07 15.81 -24.34
N LEU A 434 -0.12 15.07 -25.43
CA LEU A 434 -0.18 15.64 -26.78
C LEU A 434 -1.42 16.53 -27.01
N LYS A 435 -2.39 16.55 -26.09
CA LYS A 435 -3.57 17.44 -26.14
C LYS A 435 -3.22 18.91 -25.83
N TYR A 436 -2.05 19.21 -25.26
CA TYR A 436 -1.66 20.58 -24.91
C TYR A 436 -1.13 21.38 -26.12
N PRO A 437 -1.74 22.52 -26.48
CA PRO A 437 -1.40 23.25 -27.69
C PRO A 437 -0.04 23.96 -27.65
N LEU A 438 0.44 24.29 -26.44
CA LEU A 438 1.73 24.96 -26.23
C LEU A 438 2.88 23.96 -25.96
N LEU A 439 2.64 22.66 -26.08
CA LEU A 439 3.66 21.64 -25.90
C LEU A 439 4.80 21.84 -26.91
N GLU A 440 6.01 22.00 -26.39
CA GLU A 440 7.26 22.14 -27.12
C GLU A 440 7.98 20.79 -27.22
N ILE A 441 8.05 20.04 -26.11
CA ILE A 441 8.68 18.72 -26.06
C ILE A 441 8.05 17.84 -24.97
N VAL A 442 7.98 16.54 -25.27
CA VAL A 442 7.68 15.48 -24.31
C VAL A 442 8.75 14.38 -24.42
N VAL A 443 9.32 13.99 -23.28
CA VAL A 443 10.37 12.97 -23.21
C VAL A 443 9.84 11.76 -22.45
N GLY A 444 9.86 10.59 -23.07
CA GLY A 444 9.48 9.31 -22.45
C GLY A 444 10.71 8.45 -22.16
N LEU A 445 10.91 8.11 -20.89
CA LEU A 445 11.94 7.16 -20.45
C LEU A 445 11.25 5.81 -20.15
N GLU A 446 11.44 4.81 -21.00
CA GLU A 446 10.76 3.51 -20.89
C GLU A 446 11.78 2.39 -20.95
N LEU A 447 11.69 1.39 -20.07
CA LEU A 447 12.65 0.29 -20.04
C LEU A 447 12.55 -0.58 -21.29
N ASP A 448 11.32 -0.93 -21.68
CA ASP A 448 11.05 -1.99 -22.64
C ASP A 448 10.19 -1.49 -23.82
N GLN A 449 10.82 -1.29 -24.98
CA GLN A 449 10.13 -0.89 -26.21
C GLN A 449 9.01 -1.86 -26.62
N GLN A 450 9.11 -3.15 -26.27
CA GLN A 450 8.09 -4.13 -26.65
C GLN A 450 6.76 -3.83 -25.95
N VAL A 451 6.77 -3.23 -24.76
CA VAL A 451 5.56 -2.73 -24.09
C VAL A 451 4.88 -1.68 -24.96
N THR A 452 5.64 -0.71 -25.46
CA THR A 452 5.12 0.33 -26.37
C THR A 452 4.58 -0.23 -27.68
N ARG A 453 5.27 -1.21 -28.27
CA ARG A 453 4.80 -1.87 -29.51
C ARG A 453 3.53 -2.68 -29.27
N ALA A 454 3.45 -3.42 -28.16
CA ALA A 454 2.26 -4.18 -27.78
C ALA A 454 1.06 -3.23 -27.54
N ALA A 455 1.29 -2.12 -26.82
CA ALA A 455 0.26 -1.13 -26.57
C ALA A 455 -0.25 -0.47 -27.86
N PHE A 456 0.64 -0.18 -28.80
CA PHE A 456 0.25 0.35 -30.10
C PHE A 456 -0.61 -0.66 -30.90
N LYS A 457 -0.22 -1.94 -30.91
CA LYS A 457 -0.95 -3.02 -31.60
C LYS A 457 -2.36 -3.23 -31.04
N HIS A 458 -2.50 -3.27 -29.70
CA HIS A 458 -3.73 -3.73 -29.05
C HIS A 458 -4.66 -2.62 -28.56
N PHE A 459 -4.11 -1.44 -28.24
CA PHE A 459 -4.88 -0.31 -27.73
C PHE A 459 -4.89 0.89 -28.67
N GLY A 460 -4.16 0.84 -29.78
CA GLY A 460 -4.05 1.98 -30.71
C GLY A 460 -3.26 3.17 -30.14
N ALA A 461 -2.48 2.96 -29.09
CA ALA A 461 -1.66 3.98 -28.46
C ALA A 461 -0.43 4.29 -29.32
N GLN A 462 -0.50 5.35 -30.13
CA GLN A 462 0.60 5.71 -31.02
C GLN A 462 1.80 6.25 -30.21
N PRO A 463 3.01 5.70 -30.40
CA PRO A 463 4.20 6.21 -29.73
C PRO A 463 4.71 7.53 -30.33
N HIS A 464 4.24 7.91 -31.52
CA HIS A 464 4.62 9.15 -32.19
C HIS A 464 6.15 9.34 -32.36
N TRP A 465 6.89 8.28 -32.68
CA TRP A 465 8.32 8.37 -33.03
C TRP A 465 8.60 9.31 -34.22
N ASP A 466 7.57 9.62 -35.01
CA ASP A 466 7.58 10.55 -36.14
C ASP A 466 7.37 12.03 -35.76
N SER A 467 7.08 12.32 -34.49
CA SER A 467 6.82 13.68 -34.02
C SER A 467 8.11 14.37 -33.57
N ASP A 468 8.32 15.60 -34.03
CA ASP A 468 9.45 16.45 -33.61
C ASP A 468 9.34 16.92 -32.14
N LYS A 469 8.17 16.73 -31.52
CA LYS A 469 7.92 17.04 -30.11
C LYS A 469 8.18 15.86 -29.19
N VAL A 470 8.35 14.64 -29.70
CA VAL A 470 8.38 13.42 -28.87
C VAL A 470 9.78 12.82 -28.90
N GLU A 471 10.35 12.59 -27.73
CA GLU A 471 11.63 11.90 -27.58
C GLU A 471 11.46 10.64 -26.72
N TRP A 472 11.62 9.47 -27.33
CA TRP A 472 11.70 8.22 -26.58
C TRP A 472 13.15 7.83 -26.29
N TRP A 473 13.37 7.39 -25.06
CA TRP A 473 14.63 6.83 -24.57
C TRP A 473 14.33 5.47 -23.97
N TYR A 474 14.65 4.42 -24.72
CA TYR A 474 14.43 3.04 -24.30
C TYR A 474 15.60 2.49 -23.49
N GLY A 475 15.34 1.83 -22.38
CA GLY A 475 16.33 1.25 -21.47
C GLY A 475 16.28 1.87 -20.07
N ASP A 476 17.28 1.54 -19.25
CA ASP A 476 17.31 1.95 -17.85
C ASP A 476 17.27 3.48 -17.68
N ALA A 477 16.26 3.98 -16.95
CA ALA A 477 16.07 5.39 -16.68
C ALA A 477 17.24 5.99 -15.87
N CYS A 478 17.86 5.22 -14.96
CA CYS A 478 19.03 5.67 -14.19
C CYS A 478 20.20 5.96 -15.13
N LYS A 479 20.42 5.11 -16.13
CA LYS A 479 21.44 5.33 -17.16
C LYS A 479 21.05 6.47 -18.10
N SER A 480 19.77 6.59 -18.47
CA SER A 480 19.27 7.68 -19.32
C SER A 480 19.53 9.05 -18.72
N LEU A 481 19.30 9.21 -17.41
CA LEU A 481 19.52 10.46 -16.68
C LEU A 481 20.98 10.95 -16.72
N LEU A 482 21.95 10.02 -16.88
CA LEU A 482 23.36 10.36 -17.05
C LEU A 482 23.68 10.99 -18.42
N MET A 483 22.78 10.85 -19.40
CA MET A 483 22.99 11.27 -20.79
C MET A 483 22.07 12.39 -21.23
N LEU A 484 21.06 12.71 -20.44
CA LEU A 484 20.17 13.82 -20.75
C LEU A 484 20.97 15.12 -20.91
N PRO A 485 20.62 15.97 -21.88
CA PRO A 485 21.29 17.25 -22.07
C PRO A 485 21.25 18.10 -20.80
N LYS A 486 22.32 18.83 -20.48
CA LYS A 486 22.36 19.68 -19.28
C LYS A 486 21.22 20.69 -19.23
N GLU A 487 20.79 21.22 -20.37
CA GLU A 487 19.69 22.17 -20.49
C GLU A 487 18.30 21.59 -20.17
N TYR A 488 18.19 20.26 -20.01
CA TYR A 488 16.95 19.61 -19.57
C TYR A 488 16.72 19.81 -18.07
N PHE A 489 17.78 19.93 -17.28
CA PHE A 489 17.70 20.09 -15.83
C PHE A 489 17.24 21.50 -15.46
N GLY A 490 16.21 21.60 -14.62
CA GLY A 490 15.54 22.86 -14.27
C GLY A 490 14.59 23.42 -15.34
N SER A 491 14.20 22.61 -16.34
CA SER A 491 13.44 23.09 -17.51
C SER A 491 12.02 22.53 -17.63
N PHE A 492 11.70 21.42 -16.97
CA PHE A 492 10.43 20.74 -17.16
C PHE A 492 9.31 21.37 -16.33
N ASP A 493 8.12 21.48 -16.93
CA ASP A 493 6.92 21.90 -16.22
C ASP A 493 6.33 20.74 -15.41
N MET A 494 6.39 19.53 -15.97
CA MET A 494 5.85 18.33 -15.35
C MET A 494 6.82 17.16 -15.50
N VAL A 495 6.98 16.39 -14.42
CA VAL A 495 7.64 15.07 -14.44
C VAL A 495 6.63 14.05 -13.90
N LEU A 496 6.21 13.11 -14.75
CA LEU A 496 5.21 12.10 -14.41
C LEU A 496 5.89 10.74 -14.25
N VAL A 497 5.87 10.19 -13.04
CA VAL A 497 6.52 8.92 -12.73
C VAL A 497 5.46 7.85 -12.61
N ASP A 498 5.46 6.93 -13.57
CA ASP A 498 4.52 5.83 -13.72
C ASP A 498 5.29 4.50 -13.70
N LEU A 499 5.82 4.20 -12.52
CA LEU A 499 6.66 3.05 -12.24
C LEU A 499 6.07 2.24 -11.09
N SER A 500 6.28 0.92 -11.13
CA SER A 500 6.04 0.03 -9.99
C SER A 500 7.13 0.21 -8.92
N GLU A 501 6.84 -0.19 -7.67
CA GLU A 501 7.70 0.05 -6.50
C GLU A 501 9.14 -0.49 -6.62
N THR A 502 9.38 -1.49 -7.48
CA THR A 502 10.65 -2.22 -7.57
C THR A 502 11.85 -1.38 -8.05
N VAL A 503 11.61 -0.22 -8.66
CA VAL A 503 12.64 0.58 -9.35
C VAL A 503 13.10 1.81 -8.55
N MET A 504 12.39 2.17 -7.48
CA MET A 504 12.47 3.52 -6.88
C MET A 504 13.62 3.72 -5.88
N SER A 505 14.38 2.67 -5.56
CA SER A 505 15.57 2.74 -4.67
C SER A 505 16.91 2.73 -5.42
N PHE A 506 16.89 2.77 -6.76
CA PHE A 506 18.10 2.75 -7.56
C PHE A 506 18.83 4.09 -7.54
N LYS A 507 20.15 4.00 -7.42
CA LYS A 507 21.04 5.14 -7.48
C LYS A 507 21.32 5.52 -8.92
N VAL A 508 21.22 6.81 -9.22
CA VAL A 508 21.66 7.39 -10.49
C VAL A 508 23.13 7.81 -10.40
N THR A 509 23.51 8.37 -9.25
CA THR A 509 24.91 8.71 -8.93
C THR A 509 25.22 8.29 -7.49
N ASP A 510 26.47 8.45 -7.04
CA ASP A 510 26.82 8.20 -5.63
C ASP A 510 26.02 9.07 -4.63
N LYS A 511 25.50 10.23 -5.10
CA LYS A 511 24.81 11.23 -4.28
C LYS A 511 23.30 11.31 -4.48
N LEU A 512 22.78 10.83 -5.62
CA LEU A 512 21.38 11.01 -6.02
C LEU A 512 20.74 9.67 -6.32
N ASP A 513 19.59 9.42 -5.71
CA ASP A 513 18.66 8.39 -6.17
C ASP A 513 17.85 8.86 -7.39
N ILE A 514 17.02 7.97 -7.94
CA ILE A 514 16.19 8.27 -9.11
C ILE A 514 15.17 9.40 -8.86
N MET A 515 14.57 9.47 -7.68
CA MET A 515 13.56 10.49 -7.35
C MET A 515 14.19 11.87 -7.21
N GLU A 516 15.35 11.94 -6.57
CA GLU A 516 16.14 13.16 -6.46
C GLU A 516 16.69 13.61 -7.81
N ALA A 517 17.14 12.67 -8.66
CA ALA A 517 17.61 13.01 -10.01
C ALA A 517 16.48 13.50 -10.92
N LEU A 518 15.26 12.96 -10.75
CA LEU A 518 14.08 13.41 -11.48
C LEU A 518 13.57 14.77 -10.97
N SER A 519 13.68 15.07 -9.67
CA SER A 519 13.17 16.32 -9.11
C SER A 519 13.92 17.54 -9.65
N ILE A 520 15.24 17.42 -9.85
CA ILE A 520 16.08 18.49 -10.41
C ILE A 520 15.85 18.75 -11.91
N LEU A 521 15.05 17.93 -12.61
CA LEU A 521 14.59 18.24 -13.98
C LEU A 521 13.55 19.37 -13.99
N LEU A 522 12.82 19.55 -12.88
CA LEU A 522 11.74 20.52 -12.79
C LEU A 522 12.27 21.94 -12.67
N LYS A 523 11.60 22.86 -13.37
CA LYS A 523 11.67 24.28 -13.02
C LYS A 523 11.12 24.50 -11.60
N PRO A 524 11.41 25.64 -10.93
CA PRO A 524 10.98 25.86 -9.56
C PRO A 524 9.47 25.66 -9.32
N GLU A 525 8.61 26.15 -10.22
CA GLU A 525 7.15 25.97 -10.15
C GLU A 525 6.65 24.67 -10.80
N GLY A 526 7.54 23.85 -11.34
CA GLY A 526 7.22 22.55 -11.94
C GLY A 526 6.71 21.56 -10.90
N ILE A 527 6.01 20.54 -11.38
CA ILE A 527 5.35 19.55 -10.52
C ILE A 527 5.79 18.15 -10.91
N MET A 528 6.21 17.37 -9.91
CA MET A 528 6.37 15.93 -10.04
C MET A 528 5.10 15.26 -9.55
N LEU A 529 4.62 14.26 -10.28
CA LEU A 529 3.60 13.32 -9.82
C LEU A 529 4.17 11.91 -9.80
N LYS A 530 3.87 11.16 -8.73
CA LYS A 530 4.09 9.72 -8.63
C LYS A 530 2.77 9.05 -8.25
N ASN A 531 2.40 7.98 -8.95
CA ASN A 531 1.28 7.12 -8.58
C ASN A 531 1.59 6.37 -7.27
N GLU A 532 0.56 5.96 -6.51
CA GLU A 532 0.67 5.24 -5.23
C GLU A 532 1.05 6.12 -4.01
N LEU A 533 1.27 5.48 -2.85
CA LEU A 533 1.48 6.10 -1.53
C LEU A 533 2.92 6.59 -1.33
N TYR A 534 3.37 7.53 -2.17
CA TYR A 534 4.73 8.09 -2.13
C TYR A 534 4.85 9.40 -1.34
N PHE A 535 3.81 9.82 -0.62
CA PHE A 535 3.76 11.09 0.07
C PHE A 535 4.94 11.35 1.03
N PRO A 536 5.37 10.40 1.90
CA PRO A 536 6.52 10.62 2.78
C PRO A 536 7.81 10.90 2.01
N THR A 537 8.13 10.08 1.01
CA THR A 537 9.31 10.24 0.13
C THR A 537 9.27 11.57 -0.61
N MET A 538 8.13 11.89 -1.22
CA MET A 538 7.92 13.16 -1.93
C MET A 538 8.08 14.37 -0.99
N SER A 539 7.60 14.26 0.25
CA SER A 539 7.72 15.32 1.25
C SER A 539 9.13 15.54 1.78
N ASN A 540 10.06 14.60 1.58
CA ASN A 540 11.47 14.79 1.92
C ASN A 540 12.24 15.53 0.80
N ILE A 541 11.74 15.46 -0.44
CA ILE A 541 12.37 16.07 -1.61
C ILE A 541 11.81 17.48 -1.87
N PHE A 542 10.49 17.62 -1.81
CA PHE A 542 9.80 18.84 -2.19
C PHE A 542 9.40 19.70 -1.00
N ALA A 543 9.27 21.00 -1.25
CA ALA A 543 8.86 21.95 -0.22
C ALA A 543 7.35 21.94 -0.01
N ASN A 544 6.58 21.75 -1.09
CA ASN A 544 5.14 21.56 -1.04
C ASN A 544 4.83 20.18 -1.59
N THR A 545 4.08 19.40 -0.83
CA THR A 545 3.66 18.06 -1.24
C THR A 545 2.19 17.88 -0.90
N ILE A 546 1.42 17.27 -1.81
CA ILE A 546 0.06 16.78 -1.54
C ILE A 546 -0.03 15.30 -1.86
N GLN A 547 -0.88 14.60 -1.13
CA GLN A 547 -1.47 13.33 -1.55
C GLN A 547 -2.92 13.60 -1.89
N ILE A 548 -3.33 13.21 -3.08
CA ILE A 548 -4.73 13.23 -3.46
C ILE A 548 -5.30 11.83 -3.42
N HIS A 549 -6.57 11.74 -3.05
CA HIS A 549 -7.34 10.52 -3.07
C HIS A 549 -8.45 10.64 -4.11
N TYR A 550 -8.46 9.71 -5.08
CA TYR A 550 -9.46 9.71 -6.14
C TYR A 550 -10.05 8.33 -6.32
N TYR A 551 -11.30 8.18 -5.86
CA TYR A 551 -11.98 6.89 -5.79
C TYR A 551 -12.09 6.14 -7.13
N ASP A 552 -12.07 6.84 -8.26
CA ASP A 552 -12.21 6.21 -9.58
C ASP A 552 -10.87 5.80 -10.23
N VAL A 553 -9.72 6.12 -9.64
CA VAL A 553 -8.42 5.81 -10.24
C VAL A 553 -8.12 4.30 -10.09
N PRO A 554 -7.86 3.58 -11.20
CA PRO A 554 -7.92 2.12 -11.29
C PRO A 554 -6.66 1.36 -10.86
N ILE A 555 -5.63 1.99 -10.29
CA ILE A 555 -4.51 1.18 -9.79
C ILE A 555 -5.06 0.33 -8.68
N ILE A 556 -4.96 -0.97 -8.86
CA ILE A 556 -5.75 -2.01 -8.20
C ILE A 556 -5.68 -1.81 -6.68
N CYS A 557 -6.74 -1.16 -6.19
CA CYS A 557 -7.00 -0.71 -4.83
C CYS A 557 -6.00 0.27 -4.18
N SER A 558 -5.24 1.05 -4.96
CA SER A 558 -4.52 2.26 -4.51
C SER A 558 -5.03 3.48 -5.26
N GLN A 559 -5.86 4.28 -4.58
CA GLN A 559 -6.53 5.46 -5.14
C GLN A 559 -5.72 6.75 -4.92
N ALA A 560 -4.45 6.62 -4.53
CA ALA A 560 -3.60 7.73 -4.12
C ALA A 560 -2.65 8.18 -5.24
N LEU A 561 -2.52 9.50 -5.40
CA LEU A 561 -1.48 10.12 -6.23
C LEU A 561 -0.73 11.17 -5.40
N SER A 562 0.60 11.13 -5.45
CA SER A 562 1.46 12.04 -4.71
C SER A 562 2.04 13.11 -5.64
N LEU A 563 1.80 14.39 -5.34
CA LEU A 563 2.32 15.52 -6.11
C LEU A 563 3.29 16.32 -5.26
N GLY A 564 4.41 16.74 -5.86
CA GLY A 564 5.45 17.53 -5.19
C GLY A 564 5.93 18.69 -6.06
N SER A 565 6.21 19.82 -5.43
CA SER A 565 6.79 20.99 -6.08
C SER A 565 7.72 21.76 -5.16
N HIS A 566 8.78 22.33 -5.70
CA HIS A 566 9.64 23.24 -4.97
C HIS A 566 8.92 24.59 -4.74
N GLY A 567 8.24 25.13 -5.75
CA GLY A 567 7.68 26.48 -5.73
C GLY A 567 6.16 26.59 -5.70
N THR A 568 5.42 25.56 -6.13
CA THR A 568 3.96 25.63 -6.21
C THR A 568 3.31 25.25 -4.88
N ASN A 569 2.57 26.20 -4.26
CA ASN A 569 1.75 25.92 -3.10
C ASN A 569 0.36 25.43 -3.55
N PHE A 570 0.12 24.12 -3.43
CA PHE A 570 -1.11 23.47 -3.90
C PHE A 570 -2.40 23.95 -3.19
N LEU A 571 -2.33 24.43 -1.95
CA LEU A 571 -3.51 24.92 -1.21
C LEU A 571 -3.94 26.33 -1.65
N HIS A 572 -2.99 27.17 -2.04
CA HIS A 572 -3.24 28.57 -2.40
C HIS A 572 -3.33 28.81 -3.92
N GLN A 573 -2.78 27.91 -4.72
CA GLN A 573 -2.76 28.05 -6.18
C GLN A 573 -4.17 27.90 -6.76
N SER A 574 -4.57 28.87 -7.60
CA SER A 574 -5.77 28.72 -8.43
C SER A 574 -5.50 27.81 -9.60
N LEU A 575 -6.45 26.93 -9.92
CA LEU A 575 -6.36 26.04 -11.07
C LEU A 575 -6.54 26.81 -12.39
N THR A 576 -5.81 26.37 -13.42
CA THR A 576 -5.85 26.90 -14.79
C THR A 576 -6.55 25.90 -15.70
N ASP A 577 -7.66 26.31 -16.32
CA ASP A 577 -8.25 25.57 -17.45
C ASP A 577 -7.44 25.85 -18.72
N HIS A 578 -6.82 24.80 -19.26
CA HIS A 578 -6.04 24.85 -20.50
C HIS A 578 -6.90 24.68 -21.76
N GLY A 579 -8.23 24.66 -21.62
CA GLY A 579 -9.20 24.50 -22.70
C GLY A 579 -9.39 23.04 -23.15
N ILE A 580 -9.09 22.06 -22.27
CA ILE A 580 -9.13 20.62 -22.57
C ILE A 580 -10.49 20.01 -22.19
N ASP A 581 -11.03 20.39 -21.03
CA ASP A 581 -12.18 19.75 -20.37
C ASP A 581 -13.43 19.66 -21.24
N SER A 582 -13.72 20.70 -22.02
CA SER A 582 -14.96 20.79 -22.82
C SER A 582 -14.94 20.02 -24.15
N LYS A 583 -13.79 19.42 -24.53
CA LYS A 583 -13.62 18.84 -25.87
C LYS A 583 -13.04 17.44 -25.92
N ASN A 584 -12.20 17.06 -24.95
CA ASN A 584 -11.30 15.91 -25.13
C ASN A 584 -11.15 15.00 -23.88
N LEU A 585 -11.96 15.16 -22.83
CA LEU A 585 -11.94 14.26 -21.66
C LEU A 585 -13.09 13.25 -21.70
N TYR A 586 -12.80 12.01 -21.37
CA TYR A 586 -13.76 10.91 -21.23
C TYR A 586 -14.37 10.87 -19.84
N VAL A 587 -13.56 11.08 -18.80
CA VAL A 587 -14.01 11.18 -17.41
C VAL A 587 -14.36 12.63 -17.15
N GLY A 588 -15.50 12.88 -16.50
CA GLY A 588 -16.19 14.18 -16.39
C GLY A 588 -15.30 15.39 -16.04
N PRO A 589 -15.81 16.63 -16.18
CA PRO A 589 -14.99 17.82 -16.04
C PRO A 589 -14.21 17.79 -14.72
N LEU A 590 -12.93 18.14 -14.79
CA LEU A 590 -12.04 18.22 -13.63
C LEU A 590 -12.31 19.45 -12.76
N ASP A 591 -13.31 20.25 -13.16
CA ASP A 591 -13.90 21.31 -12.36
C ASP A 591 -14.70 20.74 -11.20
N VAL A 592 -14.05 20.69 -10.05
CA VAL A 592 -14.70 20.83 -8.75
C VAL A 592 -14.78 22.31 -8.42
N ASP A 593 -15.86 22.72 -7.76
CA ASP A 593 -16.01 24.09 -7.23
C ASP A 593 -14.85 24.46 -6.29
N ASP A 594 -14.25 23.46 -5.62
CA ASP A 594 -13.00 23.58 -4.87
C ASP A 594 -12.10 22.34 -5.05
N HIS A 595 -10.89 22.53 -5.60
CA HIS A 595 -9.92 21.44 -5.84
C HIS A 595 -9.34 20.82 -4.57
N ARG A 596 -9.49 21.51 -3.43
CA ARG A 596 -8.99 21.06 -2.14
C ARG A 596 -9.76 19.86 -1.61
N GLU A 597 -10.96 19.58 -2.14
CA GLU A 597 -11.77 18.42 -1.76
C GLU A 597 -11.10 17.07 -2.10
N PHE A 598 -10.14 17.05 -3.04
CA PHE A 598 -9.39 15.83 -3.37
C PHE A 598 -8.11 15.63 -2.55
N ILE A 599 -7.68 16.65 -1.80
CA ILE A 599 -6.45 16.59 -1.03
C ILE A 599 -6.72 15.79 0.24
N HIS A 600 -6.02 14.67 0.38
CA HIS A 600 -6.05 13.85 1.59
C HIS A 600 -4.95 14.33 2.55
N ASP A 601 -3.73 14.47 2.04
CA ASP A 601 -2.58 14.94 2.81
C ASP A 601 -1.92 16.17 2.16
N TYR A 602 -1.36 17.06 2.97
CA TYR A 602 -0.54 18.19 2.55
C TYR A 602 0.59 18.41 3.54
N LYS A 603 1.81 18.65 3.03
CA LYS A 603 2.95 18.99 3.87
C LYS A 603 3.77 20.11 3.27
N TYR A 604 4.19 21.04 4.12
CA TYR A 604 5.08 22.14 3.78
C TYR A 604 6.38 22.06 4.58
N ILE A 605 7.50 21.84 3.88
CA ILE A 605 8.85 21.80 4.46
C ILE A 605 9.74 22.80 3.72
N PRO A 606 9.82 24.06 4.19
CA PRO A 606 10.57 25.11 3.48
C PRO A 606 12.06 24.78 3.32
N ASP A 607 12.66 24.06 4.28
CA ASP A 607 14.09 23.73 4.27
C ASP A 607 14.48 22.81 3.09
N ASN A 608 13.53 22.04 2.53
CA ASN A 608 13.80 21.19 1.36
C ASN A 608 14.18 22.02 0.12
N LEU A 609 13.79 23.29 0.05
CA LEU A 609 14.28 24.21 -1.00
C LEU A 609 15.80 24.39 -0.98
N LEU A 610 16.39 24.37 0.21
CA LEU A 610 17.83 24.59 0.39
C LEU A 610 18.65 23.33 0.10
N ASN A 611 18.08 22.15 0.35
CA ASN A 611 18.77 20.88 0.12
C ASN A 611 19.02 20.59 -1.36
N TYR A 612 18.19 21.14 -2.24
CA TYR A 612 18.19 20.81 -3.67
C TYR A 612 18.34 22.06 -4.57
N CYS A 613 18.99 23.10 -4.07
CA CYS A 613 19.44 24.24 -4.88
C CYS A 613 20.96 24.20 -5.07
N ASN A 614 21.47 24.91 -6.08
CA ASN A 614 22.89 25.02 -6.37
C ASN A 614 23.37 26.47 -6.15
N ASP A 615 24.52 26.61 -5.49
CA ASP A 615 25.27 27.86 -5.47
C ASP A 615 26.00 28.00 -6.81
N VAL A 616 25.78 29.14 -7.48
CA VAL A 616 26.17 29.37 -8.89
C VAL A 616 27.69 29.21 -9.15
N ASP A 617 28.51 29.14 -8.09
CA ASP A 617 29.96 29.10 -8.14
C ASP A 617 30.58 27.67 -7.97
N GLU A 618 29.81 26.60 -7.75
CA GLU A 618 30.33 25.25 -7.41
C GLU A 618 30.26 24.17 -8.51
N ILE A 619 30.66 24.47 -9.76
CA ILE A 619 30.87 23.39 -10.75
C ILE A 619 32.30 22.87 -10.64
N GLU A 620 32.52 21.85 -9.82
CA GLU A 620 33.80 21.15 -9.74
C GLU A 620 34.13 20.43 -11.06
N GLU A 621 35.40 20.45 -11.46
CA GLU A 621 35.84 19.68 -12.64
C GLU A 621 35.87 18.18 -12.32
N PRO A 622 35.39 17.33 -13.24
CA PRO A 622 35.43 15.89 -13.00
C PRO A 622 36.88 15.36 -12.98
N GLU A 623 37.22 14.68 -11.89
CA GLU A 623 38.55 14.13 -11.66
C GLU A 623 38.71 12.72 -12.25
N LYS A 624 37.64 11.91 -12.24
CA LYS A 624 37.66 10.50 -12.66
C LYS A 624 36.40 10.14 -13.45
N GLN A 625 36.60 9.50 -14.60
CA GLN A 625 35.53 8.82 -15.34
C GLN A 625 35.21 7.49 -14.64
N THR A 626 34.03 7.40 -14.02
CA THR A 626 33.53 6.16 -13.41
C THR A 626 32.65 5.38 -14.36
N GLU A 627 31.84 6.08 -15.16
CA GLU A 627 30.87 5.51 -16.09
C GLU A 627 31.23 5.83 -17.54
N SER A 628 30.74 4.98 -18.45
CA SER A 628 30.86 5.11 -19.90
C SER A 628 29.47 5.00 -20.53
N PRO A 629 28.58 6.00 -20.34
CA PRO A 629 27.25 5.90 -20.93
C PRO A 629 27.34 6.03 -22.46
N GLY A 630 26.46 5.33 -23.17
CA GLY A 630 26.35 5.37 -24.62
C GLY A 630 24.88 5.37 -25.06
N ILE A 631 24.62 5.87 -26.26
CA ILE A 631 23.25 5.93 -26.77
C ILE A 631 23.19 5.71 -28.27
N ILE A 632 22.28 4.83 -28.67
CA ILE A 632 21.97 4.56 -30.07
C ILE A 632 20.71 5.33 -30.41
N MET A 633 20.79 6.27 -31.34
CA MET A 633 19.60 6.81 -31.97
C MET A 633 19.27 5.98 -33.21
N ILE A 634 18.10 5.35 -33.18
CA ILE A 634 17.54 4.67 -34.34
C ILE A 634 16.78 5.70 -35.16
N VAL A 635 17.11 5.80 -36.44
CA VAL A 635 16.50 6.74 -37.37
C VAL A 635 16.00 5.98 -38.58
N GLU A 636 14.70 6.07 -38.81
CA GLU A 636 14.01 5.38 -39.90
C GLU A 636 13.51 6.43 -40.89
N ILE A 637 14.10 6.45 -42.09
CA ILE A 637 13.86 7.49 -43.09
C ILE A 637 12.99 6.91 -44.19
N GLU A 638 11.69 7.22 -44.14
CA GLU A 638 10.81 6.95 -45.26
C GLU A 638 11.04 7.96 -46.39
N ARG A 639 10.87 7.49 -47.63
CA ARG A 639 11.04 8.29 -48.84
C ARG A 639 12.46 8.85 -49.00
N ALA A 640 13.47 8.11 -48.54
CA ALA A 640 14.87 8.40 -48.79
C ALA A 640 15.15 8.29 -50.31
N PHE A 641 15.03 9.40 -51.04
CA PHE A 641 15.17 9.38 -52.50
C PHE A 641 16.57 8.98 -52.96
N LEU A 642 17.61 9.25 -52.14
CA LEU A 642 18.98 8.87 -52.48
C LEU A 642 19.18 7.35 -52.49
N ALA A 643 18.40 6.60 -51.70
CA ALA A 643 18.40 5.13 -51.72
C ALA A 643 18.17 4.55 -53.12
N THR A 644 17.39 5.24 -53.96
CA THR A 644 17.10 4.80 -55.34
C THR A 644 18.26 5.01 -56.32
N GLN A 645 19.30 5.75 -55.91
CA GLN A 645 20.50 6.04 -56.69
C GLN A 645 21.65 5.06 -56.40
N GLY A 646 21.40 4.04 -55.57
CA GLY A 646 22.33 2.96 -55.22
C GLY A 646 23.19 3.26 -53.98
N SER A 647 23.63 2.19 -53.30
CA SER A 647 24.41 2.21 -52.06
C SER A 647 25.61 3.16 -52.08
N LYS A 648 26.37 3.21 -53.18
CA LYS A 648 27.54 4.10 -53.31
C LYS A 648 27.22 5.59 -53.20
N SER A 649 26.03 6.01 -53.62
CA SER A 649 25.58 7.40 -53.51
C SER A 649 25.23 7.74 -52.07
N VAL A 650 24.56 6.80 -51.38
CA VAL A 650 24.25 6.87 -49.94
C VAL A 650 25.55 6.95 -49.13
N ASP A 651 26.48 6.03 -49.37
CA ASP A 651 27.79 5.98 -48.73
C ASP A 651 28.54 7.32 -48.80
N ALA A 652 28.56 7.94 -49.99
CA ALA A 652 29.24 9.21 -50.20
C ALA A 652 28.58 10.36 -49.42
N ALA A 653 27.25 10.40 -49.40
CA ALA A 653 26.49 11.43 -48.69
C ALA A 653 26.67 11.34 -47.17
N VAL A 654 26.68 10.12 -46.60
CA VAL A 654 26.95 9.91 -45.17
C VAL A 654 28.35 10.41 -44.81
N LEU A 655 29.37 10.04 -45.59
CA LEU A 655 30.76 10.45 -45.33
C LEU A 655 31.01 11.95 -45.48
N GLU A 656 30.32 12.63 -46.41
CA GLU A 656 30.38 14.09 -46.57
C GLU A 656 29.71 14.79 -45.37
N THR A 657 28.50 14.37 -45.02
CA THR A 657 27.74 14.91 -43.88
C THR A 657 28.51 14.80 -42.57
N LEU A 658 29.15 13.64 -42.32
CA LEU A 658 29.94 13.44 -41.10
C LEU A 658 31.12 14.41 -40.98
N LYS A 659 31.78 14.72 -42.11
CA LYS A 659 32.88 15.69 -42.14
C LYS A 659 32.37 17.10 -41.92
N ASP A 660 31.22 17.45 -42.49
CA ASP A 660 30.60 18.76 -42.36
C ASP A 660 30.12 19.03 -40.92
N GLU A 661 29.58 18.02 -40.25
CA GLU A 661 29.21 18.06 -38.82
C GLU A 661 30.42 17.94 -37.86
N GLY A 662 31.63 17.77 -38.42
CA GLY A 662 32.89 17.81 -37.69
C GLY A 662 33.25 16.52 -36.95
N PHE A 663 32.75 15.36 -37.40
CA PHE A 663 33.14 14.06 -36.86
C PHE A 663 34.42 13.54 -37.51
N THR A 664 35.28 12.89 -36.72
CA THR A 664 36.53 12.29 -37.21
C THR A 664 36.30 10.83 -37.56
N ILE A 665 36.43 10.50 -38.84
CA ILE A 665 36.27 9.13 -39.36
C ILE A 665 37.58 8.34 -39.15
N LEU A 666 37.47 7.17 -38.54
CA LEU A 666 38.60 6.26 -38.28
C LEU A 666 38.70 5.16 -39.33
N SER A 667 37.55 4.59 -39.70
CA SER A 667 37.45 3.44 -40.60
C SER A 667 36.07 3.37 -41.23
N ILE A 668 35.99 2.68 -42.37
CA ILE A 668 34.77 2.50 -43.15
C ILE A 668 34.71 1.03 -43.57
N LEU A 669 33.57 0.38 -43.36
CA LEU A 669 33.26 -0.96 -43.85
C LEU A 669 32.08 -0.87 -44.82
N ASN A 670 32.27 -1.38 -46.03
CA ASN A 670 31.26 -1.43 -47.10
C ASN A 670 31.44 -2.68 -47.96
N GLU A 671 31.70 -3.82 -47.31
CA GLU A 671 31.94 -5.11 -47.97
C GLU A 671 30.65 -5.79 -48.46
N ILE A 672 29.50 -5.38 -47.91
CA ILE A 672 28.18 -5.90 -48.21
C ILE A 672 27.40 -4.79 -48.90
N ASP A 673 26.75 -5.12 -50.03
CA ASP A 673 25.90 -4.15 -50.72
C ASP A 673 24.77 -3.70 -49.78
N ASP A 674 24.44 -2.41 -49.82
CA ASP A 674 23.39 -1.76 -49.03
C ASP A 674 23.61 -1.62 -47.51
N VAL A 675 24.77 -2.06 -46.97
CA VAL A 675 25.18 -1.84 -45.57
C VAL A 675 26.52 -1.11 -45.50
N GLN A 676 26.55 0.02 -44.78
CA GLN A 676 27.78 0.76 -44.48
C GLN A 676 27.96 0.93 -42.97
N VAL A 677 29.17 0.66 -42.47
CA VAL A 677 29.57 0.99 -41.10
C VAL A 677 30.68 2.04 -41.14
N VAL A 678 30.50 3.16 -40.44
CA VAL A 678 31.51 4.22 -40.30
C VAL A 678 31.87 4.35 -38.84
N ALA A 679 33.10 3.97 -38.47
CA ALA A 679 33.58 4.15 -37.10
C ALA A 679 34.18 5.56 -36.95
N LEU A 680 33.84 6.20 -35.83
CA LEU A 680 34.21 7.56 -35.48
C LEU A 680 35.00 7.57 -34.18
N THR A 681 35.66 8.69 -33.87
CA THR A 681 36.21 8.93 -32.53
C THR A 681 35.13 8.94 -31.45
N ASP A 682 33.93 9.38 -31.81
CA ASP A 682 32.83 9.66 -30.89
C ASP A 682 31.77 8.55 -30.83
N GLY A 683 31.88 7.55 -31.70
CA GLY A 683 30.83 6.57 -31.91
C GLY A 683 31.01 5.72 -33.15
N TYR A 684 29.92 5.15 -33.64
CA TYR A 684 29.83 4.60 -34.99
C TYR A 684 28.46 4.88 -35.59
N ILE A 685 28.40 4.82 -36.92
CA ILE A 685 27.14 4.87 -37.66
C ILE A 685 27.00 3.63 -38.51
N VAL A 686 25.86 2.96 -38.40
CA VAL A 686 25.46 1.93 -39.36
C VAL A 686 24.36 2.47 -40.24
N THR A 687 24.55 2.44 -41.55
CA THR A 687 23.55 2.81 -42.55
C THR A 687 23.11 1.57 -43.29
N GLN A 688 21.81 1.33 -43.37
CA GLN A 688 21.23 0.24 -44.15
C GLN A 688 20.18 0.77 -45.11
N THR A 689 20.20 0.28 -46.36
CA THR A 689 19.38 0.81 -47.46
C THR A 689 18.48 -0.25 -48.05
N TRP A 690 17.22 0.09 -48.32
CA TRP A 690 16.29 -0.74 -49.08
C TRP A 690 15.74 0.07 -50.26
N SER A 691 16.42 -0.06 -51.40
CA SER A 691 16.17 0.76 -52.59
C SER A 691 14.75 0.58 -53.15
N GLU A 692 14.20 -0.62 -53.06
CA GLU A 692 12.84 -1.00 -53.46
C GLU A 692 11.76 -0.36 -52.58
N HIS A 693 12.11 -0.04 -51.33
CA HIS A 693 11.21 0.59 -50.37
C HIS A 693 11.44 2.11 -50.26
N LYS A 694 12.46 2.66 -50.94
CA LYS A 694 12.90 4.06 -50.81
C LYS A 694 13.15 4.41 -49.34
N TYR A 695 13.91 3.54 -48.68
CA TYR A 695 14.05 3.53 -47.23
C TYR A 695 15.51 3.43 -46.82
N CYS A 696 15.88 4.17 -45.78
CA CYS A 696 17.17 4.06 -45.12
C CYS A 696 16.97 3.99 -43.60
N ALA A 697 17.64 3.04 -42.96
CA ALA A 697 17.76 2.98 -41.51
C ALA A 697 19.16 3.43 -41.09
N LEU A 698 19.25 4.17 -39.99
CA LEU A 698 20.51 4.59 -39.38
C LEU A 698 20.54 4.19 -37.91
N ASP A 699 21.62 3.54 -37.50
CA ASP A 699 22.00 3.43 -36.10
C ASP A 699 23.09 4.47 -35.84
N ILE A 700 22.76 5.56 -35.15
CA ILE A 700 23.72 6.59 -34.75
C ILE A 700 24.10 6.32 -33.29
N HIS A 701 25.14 5.50 -33.08
CA HIS A 701 25.64 5.19 -31.74
C HIS A 701 26.74 6.18 -31.35
N LEU A 702 26.49 6.98 -30.32
CA LEU A 702 27.48 7.90 -29.75
C LEU A 702 27.82 7.52 -28.30
N TRP A 703 29.09 7.65 -27.94
CA TRP A 703 29.60 7.57 -26.55
C TRP A 703 30.26 8.87 -26.08
N SER A 704 30.39 9.84 -26.99
CA SER A 704 30.73 11.24 -26.72
C SER A 704 29.95 12.15 -27.66
N SER A 705 30.01 13.47 -27.45
CA SER A 705 29.34 14.45 -28.31
C SER A 705 27.81 14.28 -28.41
N PHE A 706 27.14 13.81 -27.35
CA PHE A 706 25.68 13.55 -27.33
C PHE A 706 24.84 14.76 -27.78
N HIS A 707 25.26 15.97 -27.45
CA HIS A 707 24.61 17.23 -27.84
C HIS A 707 24.52 17.43 -29.36
N LYS A 708 25.34 16.73 -30.16
CA LYS A 708 25.32 16.79 -31.64
C LYS A 708 24.39 15.75 -32.27
N GLN A 709 23.84 14.80 -31.51
CA GLN A 709 23.10 13.66 -32.08
C GLN A 709 21.89 14.11 -32.90
N VAL A 710 21.16 15.13 -32.42
CA VAL A 710 19.98 15.69 -33.11
C VAL A 710 20.38 16.42 -34.39
N SER A 711 21.41 17.28 -34.36
CA SER A 711 21.86 18.00 -35.57
C SER A 711 22.41 17.03 -36.61
N LEU A 712 23.15 16.01 -36.18
CA LEU A 712 23.67 14.96 -37.04
C LEU A 712 22.54 14.16 -37.70
N ARG A 713 21.50 13.75 -36.94
CA ARG A 713 20.31 13.10 -37.49
C ARG A 713 19.70 13.96 -38.58
N ASP A 714 19.41 15.22 -38.29
CA ASP A 714 18.72 16.11 -39.23
C ASP A 714 19.55 16.32 -40.51
N ALA A 715 20.86 16.48 -40.38
CA ALA A 715 21.77 16.60 -41.51
C ALA A 715 21.79 15.31 -42.37
N LEU A 716 21.85 14.13 -41.75
CA LEU A 716 21.82 12.85 -42.45
C LEU A 716 20.48 12.60 -43.15
N VAL A 717 19.35 12.92 -42.50
CA VAL A 717 18.02 12.82 -43.09
C VAL A 717 17.93 13.65 -44.38
N VAL A 718 18.40 14.90 -44.34
CA VAL A 718 18.43 15.79 -45.50
C VAL A 718 19.37 15.24 -46.58
N ALA A 719 20.57 14.80 -46.21
CA ALA A 719 21.56 14.27 -47.14
C ALA A 719 21.08 13.03 -47.89
N LEU A 720 20.31 12.16 -47.23
CA LEU A 720 19.74 10.94 -47.81
C LEU A 720 18.44 11.21 -48.61
N GLY A 721 18.03 12.47 -48.73
CA GLY A 721 16.85 12.90 -49.47
C GLY A 721 15.54 12.60 -48.74
N GLY A 722 15.58 12.45 -47.42
CA GLY A 722 14.40 12.36 -46.55
C GLY A 722 13.88 13.74 -46.12
N HIS A 723 12.87 13.74 -45.25
CA HIS A 723 12.33 14.93 -44.61
C HIS A 723 11.94 14.59 -43.17
N THR A 724 12.10 15.52 -42.23
CA THR A 724 11.82 15.28 -40.81
C THR A 724 10.39 14.79 -40.55
N THR A 725 9.41 15.26 -41.33
CA THR A 725 8.00 14.82 -41.24
C THR A 725 7.72 13.41 -41.78
N THR A 726 8.72 12.74 -42.36
CA THR A 726 8.64 11.36 -42.84
C THR A 726 9.76 10.51 -42.25
N THR A 727 10.28 10.94 -41.11
CA THR A 727 11.32 10.24 -40.36
C THR A 727 10.78 9.92 -38.99
N SER A 728 10.94 8.68 -38.56
CA SER A 728 10.76 8.32 -37.16
C SER A 728 12.11 8.15 -36.49
N SER A 729 12.22 8.57 -35.24
CA SER A 729 13.43 8.33 -34.44
C SER A 729 13.12 8.10 -32.98
N TYR A 730 13.90 7.25 -32.36
CA TYR A 730 13.93 7.05 -30.91
C TYR A 730 15.36 6.70 -30.49
N ARG A 731 15.61 6.76 -29.19
CA ARG A 731 16.92 6.42 -28.63
C ARG A 731 16.83 5.15 -27.81
N VAL A 732 17.93 4.40 -27.76
CA VAL A 732 18.11 3.23 -26.91
C VAL A 732 19.39 3.43 -26.12
N VAL A 733 19.29 3.31 -24.80
CA VAL A 733 20.42 3.32 -23.87
C VAL A 733 21.34 2.16 -24.20
N ALA A 734 22.61 2.46 -24.37
CA ALA A 734 23.66 1.51 -24.73
C ALA A 734 24.92 1.76 -23.88
N GLY A 735 25.94 0.93 -24.06
CA GLY A 735 27.27 1.07 -23.48
C GLY A 735 28.11 2.06 -24.29
N GLY A 736 28.95 2.81 -23.60
CA GLY A 736 29.88 3.77 -24.18
C GLY A 736 31.32 3.29 -24.17
N MET A 737 32.26 4.24 -24.21
CA MET A 737 33.69 3.95 -24.28
C MET A 737 34.46 4.70 -23.19
N LEU A 738 35.22 4.00 -22.35
CA LEU A 738 36.06 4.63 -21.33
C LEU A 738 37.35 5.19 -21.95
N GLY A 739 37.83 6.32 -21.44
CA GLY A 739 39.11 6.90 -21.81
C GLY A 739 39.12 7.60 -23.18
N VAL A 740 37.95 7.99 -23.70
CA VAL A 740 37.83 8.87 -24.87
C VAL A 740 38.38 10.26 -24.52
N ASN A 741 39.13 10.91 -25.40
CA ASN A 741 39.85 12.15 -25.05
C ASN A 741 38.93 13.34 -24.65
N THR A 742 37.64 13.33 -25.01
CA THR A 742 36.67 14.41 -24.78
C THR A 742 35.78 14.20 -23.54
N TRP A 743 35.98 13.12 -22.78
CA TRP A 743 35.04 12.69 -21.74
C TRP A 743 34.74 13.76 -20.68
N LYS A 744 35.72 14.63 -20.39
CA LYS A 744 35.57 15.73 -19.43
C LYS A 744 34.65 16.83 -19.95
N GLU A 745 34.77 17.17 -21.22
CA GLU A 745 33.88 18.11 -21.89
C GLU A 745 32.46 17.55 -21.98
N ASP A 746 32.32 16.25 -22.27
CA ASP A 746 31.02 15.58 -22.34
C ASP A 746 30.32 15.56 -20.97
N GLU A 747 31.04 15.31 -19.88
CA GLU A 747 30.50 15.38 -18.52
C GLU A 747 29.97 16.77 -18.13
N LYS A 748 30.54 17.84 -18.69
CA LYS A 748 30.05 19.20 -18.45
C LYS A 748 28.74 19.52 -19.20
N MET A 749 28.39 18.71 -20.19
CA MET A 749 27.25 18.93 -21.11
C MET A 749 26.07 17.98 -20.86
N ARG A 750 26.22 16.99 -19.99
CA ARG A 750 25.19 16.00 -19.66
C ARG A 750 24.81 16.03 -18.17
N GLY A 751 23.69 15.39 -17.85
CA GLY A 751 23.14 15.27 -16.51
C GLY A 751 23.73 14.15 -15.64
N PRO A 752 23.27 14.05 -14.38
CA PRO A 752 22.37 14.98 -13.69
C PRO A 752 23.11 16.22 -13.19
N VAL A 753 22.55 17.42 -13.40
CA VAL A 753 23.14 18.68 -12.93
C VAL A 753 22.07 19.52 -12.25
N ASN A 754 22.32 19.95 -11.02
CA ASN A 754 21.40 20.86 -10.33
C ASN A 754 21.54 22.30 -10.86
N THR A 755 20.48 22.84 -11.45
CA THR A 755 20.41 24.18 -12.01
C THR A 755 19.49 25.13 -11.24
N ILE A 756 18.85 24.66 -10.16
CA ILE A 756 17.89 25.45 -9.37
C ILE A 756 18.67 26.44 -8.49
N PRO A 757 18.49 27.77 -8.64
CA PRO A 757 19.28 28.75 -7.90
C PRO A 757 18.80 28.90 -6.45
N CYS A 758 19.72 28.90 -5.48
CA CYS A 758 19.39 29.04 -4.05
C CYS A 758 18.69 30.37 -3.68
N ASN A 759 18.81 31.42 -4.50
CA ASN A 759 18.13 32.70 -4.29
C ASN A 759 16.62 32.69 -4.58
N TYR A 760 16.08 31.60 -5.16
CA TYR A 760 14.64 31.42 -5.32
C TYR A 760 13.88 31.36 -3.97
N THR A 761 14.61 31.05 -2.90
CA THR A 761 14.15 30.98 -1.50
C THR A 761 13.54 32.29 -0.96
N ALA A 762 13.76 33.43 -1.62
CA ALA A 762 13.29 34.73 -1.17
C ALA A 762 11.86 35.07 -1.64
N THR A 763 10.90 34.15 -1.51
CA THR A 763 9.48 34.54 -1.64
C THR A 763 8.99 35.09 -0.30
N GLN A 764 9.26 36.39 -0.11
CA GLN A 764 8.66 37.31 0.86
C GLN A 764 8.06 36.67 2.12
N MET A 765 8.89 36.44 3.14
CA MET A 765 8.43 36.52 4.53
C MET A 765 7.77 37.90 4.70
N ARG A 766 6.43 37.93 4.65
CA ARG A 766 5.68 39.12 5.07
C ARG A 766 6.05 39.36 6.53
N SER A 767 6.84 40.40 6.78
CA SER A 767 7.14 40.83 8.14
C SER A 767 5.87 41.42 8.74
N SER A 768 5.24 40.69 9.66
CA SER A 768 4.17 41.21 10.50
C SER A 768 4.74 42.27 11.45
N THR A 769 4.02 43.39 11.58
CA THR A 769 4.35 44.52 12.47
C THR A 769 3.50 44.53 13.75
N THR A 770 2.62 43.53 13.94
CA THR A 770 1.57 43.58 14.98
C THR A 770 1.92 42.71 16.17
N LYS A 771 1.88 43.30 17.38
CA LYS A 771 2.51 42.71 18.57
C LYS A 771 1.58 42.10 19.63
N VAL A 772 0.24 42.30 19.60
CA VAL A 772 -0.61 41.95 20.78
C VAL A 772 -2.07 41.54 20.50
N ILE A 773 -2.68 41.78 19.33
CA ILE A 773 -4.16 41.63 19.15
C ILE A 773 -4.59 40.27 18.53
N ALA A 774 -3.68 39.35 18.26
CA ALA A 774 -3.99 38.23 17.35
C ALA A 774 -4.56 36.95 17.99
N GLU A 775 -4.20 36.59 19.23
CA GLU A 775 -4.62 35.32 19.83
C GLU A 775 -6.14 35.18 19.96
N ASP A 776 -6.80 36.25 20.40
CA ASP A 776 -8.27 36.32 20.50
C ASP A 776 -8.96 36.15 19.15
N VAL A 777 -8.36 36.68 18.08
CA VAL A 777 -8.90 36.59 16.72
C VAL A 777 -8.69 35.19 16.16
N ILE A 778 -7.50 34.60 16.36
CA ILE A 778 -7.22 33.21 15.97
C ILE A 778 -8.21 32.29 16.66
N MET A 779 -8.39 32.41 17.98
CA MET A 779 -9.37 31.62 18.72
C MET A 779 -10.79 31.80 18.15
N GLU A 780 -11.26 33.03 17.99
CA GLU A 780 -12.62 33.32 17.48
C GLU A 780 -12.88 32.72 16.09
N GLU A 781 -11.92 32.85 15.18
CA GLU A 781 -12.03 32.30 13.82
C GLU A 781 -11.89 30.78 13.81
N SER A 782 -10.94 30.21 14.57
CA SER A 782 -10.74 28.76 14.67
C SER A 782 -11.96 28.04 15.20
N LEU A 783 -12.67 28.60 16.18
CA LEU A 783 -13.91 28.02 16.71
C LEU A 783 -15.02 27.84 15.64
N LYS A 784 -14.91 28.50 14.48
CA LYS A 784 -15.85 28.30 13.36
C LYS A 784 -15.69 26.94 12.67
N LEU A 785 -14.57 26.25 12.87
CA LEU A 785 -14.35 24.87 12.40
C LEU A 785 -15.19 23.83 13.15
N LEU A 786 -15.75 24.19 14.31
CA LEU A 786 -16.64 23.32 15.07
C LEU A 786 -17.98 23.18 14.35
N LYS A 787 -18.45 21.94 14.17
CA LYS A 787 -19.78 21.66 13.60
C LYS A 787 -20.88 22.19 14.52
N ASN A 788 -21.95 22.72 13.93
CA ASN A 788 -23.17 23.04 14.69
C ASN A 788 -23.85 21.73 15.09
N GLY A 789 -24.28 21.60 16.35
CA GLY A 789 -24.94 20.37 16.77
C GLY A 789 -25.56 20.43 18.17
N ASP A 790 -26.47 19.48 18.41
CA ASP A 790 -27.06 19.19 19.71
C ASP A 790 -26.11 18.22 20.44
N GLY A 791 -25.29 18.73 21.35
CA GLY A 791 -24.28 17.96 22.08
C GLY A 791 -23.42 18.84 23.00
N VAL A 792 -22.42 18.22 23.64
CA VAL A 792 -21.54 18.91 24.59
C VAL A 792 -20.23 19.35 23.94
N THR A 793 -19.93 20.65 24.03
CA THR A 793 -18.60 21.21 23.75
C THR A 793 -17.80 21.28 25.06
N LEU A 794 -16.80 20.43 25.19
CA LEU A 794 -15.93 20.34 26.37
C LEU A 794 -14.76 21.31 26.23
N VAL A 795 -14.62 22.25 27.17
CA VAL A 795 -13.47 23.17 27.24
C VAL A 795 -12.59 22.78 28.41
N VAL A 796 -11.35 22.37 28.12
CA VAL A 796 -10.34 22.00 29.11
C VAL A 796 -9.53 23.25 29.46
N CYS A 797 -9.67 23.73 30.69
CA CYS A 797 -8.99 24.90 31.20
C CYS A 797 -7.78 24.51 32.05
N GLY A 798 -6.80 25.41 32.13
CA GLY A 798 -5.70 25.33 33.09
C GLY A 798 -6.17 25.49 34.56
N PRO A 799 -5.23 25.64 35.51
CA PRO A 799 -5.52 25.65 36.95
C PRO A 799 -6.43 26.79 37.45
N THR A 800 -6.68 27.80 36.61
CA THR A 800 -7.63 28.89 36.88
C THR A 800 -9.00 28.54 36.29
N GLU A 801 -10.08 28.60 37.08
CA GLU A 801 -11.47 28.22 36.67
C GLU A 801 -12.06 29.01 35.49
N THR A 802 -11.32 29.97 34.92
CA THR A 802 -11.71 30.76 33.74
C THR A 802 -10.64 30.60 32.65
N CYS A 803 -11.03 30.14 31.46
CA CYS A 803 -10.15 30.08 30.30
C CYS A 803 -10.77 30.75 29.06
N LYS A 804 -9.93 31.30 28.19
CA LYS A 804 -10.31 32.23 27.11
C LYS A 804 -11.28 31.58 26.12
N SER A 805 -11.05 30.30 25.80
CA SER A 805 -11.87 29.54 24.86
C SER A 805 -13.34 29.49 25.29
N HIS A 806 -13.59 29.29 26.59
CA HIS A 806 -14.95 29.26 27.16
C HIS A 806 -15.64 30.62 27.08
N GLU A 807 -14.92 31.72 27.38
CA GLU A 807 -15.47 33.07 27.32
C GLU A 807 -15.94 33.44 25.90
N LYS A 808 -15.20 33.03 24.86
CA LYS A 808 -15.56 33.29 23.46
C LYS A 808 -16.71 32.40 23.00
N LEU A 809 -16.71 31.12 23.36
CA LEU A 809 -17.77 30.19 23.00
C LEU A 809 -19.14 30.56 23.60
N SER A 810 -19.15 31.04 24.84
CA SER A 810 -20.37 31.44 25.55
C SER A 810 -21.15 32.59 24.88
N ILE A 811 -20.56 33.25 23.88
CA ILE A 811 -21.18 34.33 23.10
C ILE A 811 -22.04 33.77 21.96
N TYR A 812 -21.80 32.53 21.53
CA TYR A 812 -22.45 31.92 20.38
C TYR A 812 -23.44 30.83 20.79
N ASP A 813 -24.72 31.06 20.53
CA ASP A 813 -25.81 30.11 20.85
C ASP A 813 -25.79 28.81 20.01
N LYS A 814 -24.83 28.63 19.09
CA LYS A 814 -24.84 27.54 18.08
C LYS A 814 -24.06 26.26 18.45
N TYR A 815 -23.33 26.25 19.57
CA TYR A 815 -22.37 25.18 19.92
C TYR A 815 -22.86 24.19 20.99
N GLY A 816 -24.18 24.08 21.16
CA GLY A 816 -24.78 23.17 22.15
C GLY A 816 -24.48 23.56 23.60
N GLN A 817 -24.41 22.57 24.49
CA GLN A 817 -24.04 22.76 25.90
C GLN A 817 -22.52 22.92 26.03
N ILE A 818 -22.06 24.02 26.62
CA ILE A 818 -20.64 24.27 26.86
C ILE A 818 -20.30 23.89 28.30
N GLU A 819 -19.37 22.95 28.50
CA GLU A 819 -18.94 22.49 29.82
C GLU A 819 -17.45 22.71 30.04
N ILE A 820 -17.09 23.15 31.25
CA ILE A 820 -15.69 23.34 31.64
C ILE A 820 -15.17 22.09 32.37
N LEU A 821 -13.99 21.64 31.97
CA LEU A 821 -13.16 20.70 32.72
C LEU A 821 -11.89 21.42 33.19
N GLY A 822 -11.55 21.26 34.48
CA GLY A 822 -10.31 21.83 35.02
C GLY A 822 -9.07 21.06 34.58
N SER A 823 -7.94 21.33 35.23
CA SER A 823 -6.65 20.67 34.96
C SER A 823 -6.27 19.65 36.04
N CYS A 824 -5.41 18.70 35.68
CA CYS A 824 -4.72 17.84 36.64
C CYS A 824 -3.60 18.59 37.39
N PRO A 825 -3.20 18.14 38.58
CA PRO A 825 -2.04 18.67 39.26
C PRO A 825 -0.76 18.38 38.47
N ILE A 826 0.16 19.35 38.41
CA ILE A 826 1.50 19.14 37.86
C ILE A 826 2.26 18.20 38.80
N VAL A 827 2.82 17.11 38.26
CA VAL A 827 3.51 16.09 39.07
C VAL A 827 4.96 15.94 38.65
N ASN A 828 5.80 15.46 39.56
CA ASN A 828 7.19 15.12 39.27
C ASN A 828 7.33 13.59 39.29
N GLU A 829 7.61 12.98 38.15
CA GLU A 829 7.70 11.52 37.99
C GLU A 829 8.67 10.82 38.97
N PHE A 830 9.62 11.55 39.57
CA PHE A 830 10.57 11.03 40.56
C PHE A 830 10.07 11.09 42.01
N VAL A 831 8.85 11.61 42.24
CA VAL A 831 8.22 11.69 43.56
C VAL A 831 7.23 10.54 43.75
N GLU A 832 7.28 9.94 44.94
CA GLU A 832 6.59 8.70 45.30
C GLU A 832 5.06 8.74 45.17
N ASP A 833 4.45 9.92 45.26
CA ASP A 833 2.98 10.14 45.24
C ASP A 833 2.43 10.67 43.90
N SER A 834 3.28 10.89 42.89
CA SER A 834 2.89 11.48 41.60
C SER A 834 1.91 10.60 40.83
N ALA A 835 2.14 9.30 40.91
CA ALA A 835 1.33 8.23 40.37
C ALA A 835 -0.12 8.27 40.89
N GLU A 836 -0.28 8.42 42.21
CA GLU A 836 -1.56 8.50 42.90
C GLU A 836 -2.33 9.76 42.51
N LYS A 837 -1.65 10.91 42.45
CA LYS A 837 -2.25 12.20 42.04
C LYS A 837 -2.78 12.19 40.60
N MET A 838 -2.05 11.58 39.68
CA MET A 838 -2.48 11.41 38.28
C MET A 838 -3.74 10.55 38.21
N PHE A 839 -3.74 9.45 38.94
CA PHE A 839 -4.87 8.52 39.01
C PHE A 839 -6.12 9.13 39.67
N ASP A 840 -5.97 9.86 40.77
CA ASP A 840 -7.05 10.61 41.39
C ASP A 840 -7.66 11.63 40.41
N CYS A 841 -6.82 12.28 39.60
CA CYS A 841 -7.29 13.16 38.54
C CYS A 841 -8.09 12.40 37.47
N GLU A 842 -7.60 11.24 37.02
CA GLU A 842 -8.29 10.37 36.06
C GLU A 842 -9.71 10.01 36.53
N ILE A 843 -9.84 9.52 37.77
CA ILE A 843 -11.14 9.16 38.34
C ILE A 843 -12.06 10.37 38.50
N HIS A 844 -11.51 11.50 38.93
CA HIS A 844 -12.26 12.75 39.05
C HIS A 844 -12.79 13.20 37.68
N PHE A 845 -11.96 13.16 36.64
CA PHE A 845 -12.33 13.53 35.27
C PHE A 845 -13.38 12.58 34.71
N LEU A 846 -13.17 11.26 34.83
CA LEU A 846 -14.12 10.28 34.33
C LEU A 846 -15.52 10.49 34.95
N LYS A 847 -15.63 10.63 36.27
CA LYS A 847 -16.90 10.91 36.95
C LYS A 847 -17.54 12.23 36.50
N ARG A 848 -16.72 13.25 36.26
CA ARG A 848 -17.21 14.55 35.78
C ARG A 848 -17.74 14.43 34.35
N LEU A 849 -17.04 13.74 33.47
CA LEU A 849 -17.42 13.50 32.08
C LEU A 849 -18.69 12.65 31.99
N GLU A 850 -18.77 11.54 32.75
CA GLU A 850 -19.97 10.70 32.85
C GLU A 850 -21.20 11.52 33.29
N LYS A 851 -21.01 12.43 34.26
CA LYS A 851 -22.08 13.32 34.70
C LYS A 851 -22.49 14.31 33.62
N ILE A 852 -21.52 14.87 32.90
CA ILE A 852 -21.77 15.81 31.80
C ILE A 852 -22.61 15.14 30.69
N VAL A 853 -22.30 13.89 30.32
CA VAL A 853 -23.03 13.19 29.25
C VAL A 853 -24.30 12.46 29.72
N SER A 854 -24.54 12.39 31.03
CA SER A 854 -25.68 11.66 31.60
C SER A 854 -27.06 12.21 31.24
N ASP A 855 -27.13 13.45 30.74
CA ASP A 855 -28.35 14.08 30.23
C ASP A 855 -28.72 13.58 28.80
N GLY A 856 -27.95 12.63 28.24
CA GLY A 856 -28.21 11.97 26.96
C GLY A 856 -27.43 12.56 25.78
N GLU A 857 -26.64 13.60 26.02
CA GLU A 857 -25.81 14.27 25.02
C GLU A 857 -24.36 13.79 25.11
N LYS A 858 -23.75 13.45 23.97
CA LYS A 858 -22.32 13.08 23.89
C LYS A 858 -21.46 14.30 23.56
N ILE A 859 -20.16 14.17 23.80
CA ILE A 859 -19.18 15.22 23.50
C ILE A 859 -18.96 15.29 21.99
N ILE A 860 -19.22 16.46 21.43
CA ILE A 860 -19.05 16.79 20.00
C ILE A 860 -17.73 17.52 19.74
N ALA A 861 -17.16 18.18 20.75
CA ALA A 861 -15.90 18.87 20.62
C ALA A 861 -15.10 18.89 21.93
N VAL A 862 -13.78 18.81 21.82
CA VAL A 862 -12.83 18.96 22.94
C VAL A 862 -11.85 20.08 22.60
N ILE A 863 -11.83 21.14 23.39
CA ILE A 863 -10.96 22.30 23.19
C ILE A 863 -9.97 22.38 24.34
N ILE A 864 -8.68 22.30 24.01
CA ILE A 864 -7.57 22.40 24.95
C ILE A 864 -7.05 23.83 24.92
N ASP A 865 -7.25 24.55 26.02
CA ASP A 865 -6.76 25.93 26.17
C ASP A 865 -5.23 25.96 26.39
N SER A 866 -4.60 27.11 26.17
CA SER A 866 -3.14 27.25 26.08
C SER A 866 -2.40 27.07 27.41
N LEU A 867 -3.11 27.07 28.53
CA LEU A 867 -2.54 26.92 29.88
C LEU A 867 -2.80 25.54 30.52
N VAL A 868 -3.23 24.57 29.72
CA VAL A 868 -3.48 23.20 30.19
C VAL A 868 -2.14 22.48 30.45
N PRO A 869 -1.91 21.91 31.63
CA PRO A 869 -0.69 21.15 31.91
C PRO A 869 -0.59 19.83 31.12
N TYR A 870 0.64 19.42 30.80
CA TYR A 870 0.98 18.14 30.16
C TYR A 870 0.28 16.93 30.78
N GLU A 871 0.25 16.85 32.12
CA GLU A 871 -0.39 15.80 32.90
C GLU A 871 -1.88 15.65 32.58
N THR A 872 -2.54 16.78 32.32
CA THR A 872 -3.96 16.81 31.96
C THR A 872 -4.18 16.14 30.60
N GLY A 873 -3.28 16.42 29.64
CA GLY A 873 -3.29 15.77 28.33
C GLY A 873 -3.12 14.25 28.43
N GLN A 874 -2.17 13.80 29.26
CA GLN A 874 -1.94 12.37 29.49
C GLN A 874 -3.17 11.65 30.05
N VAL A 875 -3.81 12.24 31.07
CA VAL A 875 -5.03 11.69 31.69
C VAL A 875 -6.20 11.69 30.70
N LEU A 876 -6.42 12.80 29.99
CA LEU A 876 -7.50 12.88 29.00
C LEU A 876 -7.32 11.89 27.86
N PHE A 877 -6.10 11.75 27.35
CA PHE A 877 -5.82 10.81 26.28
C PHE A 877 -6.10 9.38 26.74
N LYS A 878 -5.66 9.02 27.96
CA LYS A 878 -5.94 7.72 28.55
C LYS A 878 -7.44 7.43 28.71
N ILE A 879 -8.23 8.43 29.06
CA ILE A 879 -9.69 8.31 29.14
C ILE A 879 -10.27 8.10 27.75
N PHE A 880 -9.94 8.94 26.77
CA PHE A 880 -10.54 8.88 25.43
C PHE A 880 -10.05 7.72 24.56
N SER A 881 -8.87 7.16 24.83
CA SER A 881 -8.37 5.96 24.15
C SER A 881 -9.00 4.66 24.67
N SER A 882 -9.68 4.69 25.82
CA SER A 882 -10.47 3.54 26.29
C SER A 882 -11.72 3.35 25.42
N ILE A 883 -11.89 2.16 24.86
CA ILE A 883 -13.05 1.80 24.01
C ILE A 883 -14.37 2.12 24.70
N LYS A 884 -14.51 1.74 25.97
CA LYS A 884 -15.72 1.98 26.76
C LYS A 884 -16.00 3.49 26.89
N SER A 885 -15.01 4.23 27.39
CA SER A 885 -15.14 5.68 27.59
C SER A 885 -15.38 6.41 26.27
N ARG A 886 -14.75 6.01 25.18
CA ARG A 886 -14.99 6.56 23.83
C ARG A 886 -16.45 6.37 23.43
N LEU A 887 -16.98 5.15 23.51
CA LEU A 887 -18.35 4.85 23.12
C LEU A 887 -19.39 5.56 24.00
N GLU A 888 -19.09 5.73 25.30
CA GLU A 888 -20.00 6.38 26.25
C GLU A 888 -19.94 7.91 26.18
N LEU A 889 -18.74 8.50 26.04
CA LEU A 889 -18.51 9.93 26.19
C LEU A 889 -18.49 10.70 24.87
N LEU A 890 -17.93 10.12 23.80
CA LEU A 890 -17.69 10.82 22.53
C LEU A 890 -18.74 10.48 21.48
N THR A 891 -19.05 11.45 20.63
CA THR A 891 -19.74 11.18 19.36
C THR A 891 -18.84 10.38 18.40
N GLU A 892 -19.40 9.93 17.28
CA GLU A 892 -18.63 9.21 16.25
C GLU A 892 -17.62 10.12 15.52
N ALA A 893 -17.86 11.45 15.52
CA ALA A 893 -17.08 12.43 14.76
C ALA A 893 -16.78 13.71 15.58
N PRO A 894 -16.11 13.60 16.75
CA PRO A 894 -15.77 14.76 17.57
C PRO A 894 -14.66 15.60 16.94
N THR A 895 -14.73 16.92 17.14
CA THR A 895 -13.63 17.83 16.78
C THR A 895 -12.73 18.08 18.00
N VAL A 896 -11.43 17.85 17.87
CA VAL A 896 -10.46 18.16 18.93
C VAL A 896 -9.60 19.32 18.47
N MET A 897 -9.44 20.34 19.29
CA MET A 897 -8.68 21.54 18.95
C MET A 897 -7.76 21.97 20.08
N SER A 898 -6.56 22.42 19.76
CA SER A 898 -5.67 23.09 20.69
C SER A 898 -5.08 24.36 20.07
N LEU A 899 -4.87 25.37 20.92
CA LEU A 899 -4.17 26.59 20.57
C LEU A 899 -3.03 26.80 21.57
N THR A 900 -1.80 26.81 21.07
CA THR A 900 -0.61 26.92 21.92
C THR A 900 0.25 28.12 21.53
N GLY A 901 0.79 28.79 22.55
CA GLY A 901 1.80 29.84 22.37
C GLY A 901 3.19 29.25 22.15
N ASP A 902 4.06 30.05 21.56
CA ASP A 902 5.53 29.92 21.51
C ASP A 902 6.13 28.50 21.36
N GLY A 903 5.53 27.61 20.57
CA GLY A 903 6.15 26.34 20.11
C GLY A 903 6.66 25.41 21.23
N SER A 904 6.26 25.67 22.47
CA SER A 904 6.86 25.13 23.70
C SER A 904 6.12 23.92 24.26
N GLU A 905 4.96 23.57 23.70
CA GLU A 905 4.15 22.43 24.17
C GLU A 905 3.92 21.39 23.06
N LYS A 906 5.02 20.75 22.62
CA LYS A 906 5.05 19.64 21.65
C LYS A 906 3.98 18.57 21.89
N TRP A 907 3.60 18.36 23.14
CA TRP A 907 2.62 17.35 23.55
C TRP A 907 1.20 17.63 23.05
N THR A 908 0.80 18.88 22.88
CA THR A 908 -0.56 19.23 22.42
C THR A 908 -0.77 18.81 20.97
N ARG A 909 0.23 19.04 20.12
CA ARG A 909 0.26 18.53 18.74
C ARG A 909 0.21 17.00 18.72
N THR A 910 1.06 16.34 19.51
CA THR A 910 1.05 14.87 19.60
C THR A 910 -0.29 14.33 20.13
N PHE A 911 -0.93 15.02 21.09
CA PHE A 911 -2.25 14.65 21.59
C PHE A 911 -3.30 14.70 20.47
N VAL A 912 -3.36 15.80 19.71
CA VAL A 912 -4.34 15.99 18.63
C VAL A 912 -4.10 14.99 17.49
N ASP A 913 -2.86 14.79 17.07
CA ASP A 913 -2.55 13.83 16.00
C ASP A 913 -2.76 12.38 16.45
N ARG A 914 -2.41 12.00 17.68
CA ARG A 914 -2.75 10.66 18.19
C ARG A 914 -4.24 10.42 18.31
N PHE A 915 -5.04 11.48 18.50
CA PHE A 915 -6.49 11.36 18.43
C PHE A 915 -6.95 10.93 17.03
N ARG A 916 -6.33 11.46 15.96
CA ARG A 916 -6.49 10.94 14.59
C ARG A 916 -6.07 9.48 14.53
N LYS A 917 -4.85 9.15 14.96
CA LYS A 917 -4.24 7.82 14.74
C LYS A 917 -4.89 6.69 15.54
N GLN A 918 -5.31 6.94 16.78
CA GLN A 918 -5.73 5.90 17.72
C GLN A 918 -7.21 5.96 18.14
N VAL A 919 -7.86 7.13 18.03
CA VAL A 919 -9.26 7.30 18.45
C VAL A 919 -10.21 7.29 17.25
N LEU A 920 -9.92 8.04 16.19
CA LEU A 920 -10.81 8.12 15.02
C LEU A 920 -10.39 7.16 13.90
N ARG A 921 -9.08 7.09 13.64
CA ARG A 921 -8.34 6.22 12.71
C ARG A 921 -8.75 6.29 11.25
N ASN A 922 -10.00 5.99 10.92
CA ASN A 922 -10.47 5.83 9.55
C ASN A 922 -11.04 7.14 8.99
N ASP A 923 -10.97 7.27 7.67
CA ASP A 923 -11.56 8.38 6.95
C ASP A 923 -13.09 8.48 7.13
N PRO A 924 -13.66 9.69 7.04
CA PRO A 924 -12.96 10.97 6.92
C PRO A 924 -12.43 11.42 8.29
N VAL A 925 -11.12 11.65 8.41
CA VAL A 925 -10.53 12.34 9.56
C VAL A 925 -9.30 13.12 9.12
N PHE A 926 -9.22 14.39 9.49
CA PHE A 926 -8.09 15.25 9.16
C PHE A 926 -7.48 15.82 10.42
N ASN A 927 -6.14 15.80 10.51
CA ASN A 927 -5.36 16.61 11.43
C ASN A 927 -4.76 17.79 10.66
N GLY A 928 -5.01 19.02 11.09
CA GLY A 928 -4.39 20.23 10.53
C GLY A 928 -3.50 20.95 11.53
N GLU A 929 -2.29 21.29 11.11
CA GLU A 929 -1.28 22.04 11.87
C GLU A 929 -0.99 23.37 11.19
N VAL A 930 -1.35 24.47 11.85
CA VAL A 930 -1.18 25.84 11.33
C VAL A 930 -0.37 26.69 12.29
N LEU A 931 0.74 27.24 11.81
CA LEU A 931 1.56 28.17 12.57
C LEU A 931 1.30 29.61 12.13
N PHE A 932 0.85 30.45 13.04
CA PHE A 932 0.72 31.89 12.84
C PHE A 932 1.96 32.60 13.41
N LYS A 933 2.70 33.33 12.56
CA LYS A 933 3.96 34.02 12.92
C LYS A 933 3.75 35.53 13.08
N ALA A 934 4.14 36.06 14.24
CA ALA A 934 4.34 37.48 14.50
C ALA A 934 5.84 37.81 14.64
N THR A 935 6.19 39.08 14.86
CA THR A 935 7.60 39.52 14.94
C THR A 935 8.37 38.84 16.07
N ASP A 936 7.72 38.63 17.23
CA ASP A 936 8.35 38.14 18.47
C ASP A 936 7.65 36.90 19.08
N THR A 937 6.55 36.43 18.48
CA THR A 937 5.71 35.35 19.03
C THR A 937 5.11 34.51 17.90
N SER A 938 4.86 33.23 18.15
CA SER A 938 4.10 32.36 17.27
C SER A 938 2.96 31.69 18.02
N ILE A 939 1.86 31.43 17.33
CA ILE A 939 0.70 30.70 17.86
C ILE A 939 0.45 29.52 16.92
N GLU A 940 0.36 28.32 17.47
CA GLU A 940 0.09 27.09 16.73
C GLU A 940 -1.35 26.65 16.99
N LEU A 941 -2.09 26.41 15.91
CA LEU A 941 -3.42 25.80 15.91
C LEU A 941 -3.25 24.35 15.47
N ASN A 942 -3.69 23.42 16.31
CA ASN A 942 -3.82 22.02 15.94
C ASN A 942 -5.29 21.63 16.03
N VAL A 943 -5.80 20.94 15.01
CA VAL A 943 -7.21 20.52 14.97
C VAL A 943 -7.33 19.15 14.34
N VAL A 944 -8.09 18.26 14.97
CA VAL A 944 -8.57 17.02 14.39
C VAL A 944 -10.07 17.10 14.15
N THR A 945 -10.55 16.71 12.98
CA THR A 945 -11.98 16.73 12.66
C THR A 945 -12.34 15.73 11.58
N CYS A 946 -13.58 15.23 11.60
CA CYS A 946 -14.16 14.39 10.54
C CYS A 946 -15.01 15.24 9.59
N ASP A 947 -14.50 16.39 9.15
CA ASP A 947 -15.16 17.27 8.19
C ASP A 947 -14.51 17.11 6.81
N GLU A 948 -15.25 16.58 5.84
CA GLU A 948 -14.77 16.40 4.46
C GLU A 948 -14.39 17.74 3.79
N LYS A 949 -14.95 18.86 4.28
CA LYS A 949 -14.61 20.21 3.81
C LYS A 949 -13.55 20.90 4.66
N PHE A 950 -12.85 20.14 5.50
CA PHE A 950 -11.90 20.70 6.46
C PHE A 950 -10.85 21.59 5.80
N ILE A 951 -10.23 21.17 4.70
CA ILE A 951 -9.16 21.93 4.05
C ILE A 951 -9.68 23.25 3.48
N THR A 952 -10.88 23.25 2.90
CA THR A 952 -11.57 24.46 2.43
C THR A 952 -11.85 25.40 3.59
N ASN A 953 -12.52 24.89 4.63
CA ASN A 953 -12.89 25.66 5.81
C ASN A 953 -11.65 26.22 6.55
N LEU A 954 -10.56 25.43 6.61
CA LEU A 954 -9.28 25.83 7.18
C LEU A 954 -8.68 27.02 6.41
N ASN A 955 -8.67 26.96 5.08
CA ASN A 955 -8.17 28.06 4.25
C ASN A 955 -9.01 29.33 4.41
N GLU A 956 -10.34 29.21 4.52
CA GLU A 956 -11.24 30.35 4.75
C GLU A 956 -10.95 31.04 6.09
N ILE A 957 -10.81 30.28 7.19
CA ILE A 957 -10.52 30.86 8.50
C ILE A 957 -9.11 31.49 8.52
N ILE A 958 -8.14 30.88 7.86
CA ILE A 958 -6.78 31.40 7.77
C ILE A 958 -6.80 32.75 7.05
N PHE A 959 -7.48 32.83 5.90
CA PHE A 959 -7.62 34.08 5.17
C PHE A 959 -8.27 35.17 6.03
N ALA A 960 -9.34 34.83 6.78
CA ALA A 960 -9.99 35.76 7.69
C ALA A 960 -9.07 36.22 8.83
N ILE A 961 -8.26 35.32 9.40
CA ILE A 961 -7.28 35.65 10.45
C ILE A 961 -6.21 36.58 9.87
N GLU A 962 -5.63 36.25 8.72
CA GLU A 962 -4.59 37.08 8.09
C GLU A 962 -5.12 38.48 7.74
N ASP A 963 -6.34 38.59 7.20
CA ASP A 963 -6.97 39.87 6.88
C ASP A 963 -7.24 40.72 8.14
N ARG A 964 -7.73 40.09 9.22
CA ARG A 964 -8.06 40.79 10.48
C ARG A 964 -6.83 41.18 11.31
N THR A 965 -5.74 40.40 11.23
CA THR A 965 -4.59 40.53 12.15
C THR A 965 -3.31 41.04 11.48
N GLY A 966 -3.19 40.86 10.16
CA GLY A 966 -1.95 41.08 9.41
C GLY A 966 -0.84 40.05 9.71
N LEU A 967 -1.17 38.94 10.37
CA LEU A 967 -0.24 37.83 10.59
C LEU A 967 0.04 37.07 9.29
N VAL A 968 1.12 36.29 9.32
CA VAL A 968 1.42 35.29 8.29
C VAL A 968 1.14 33.92 8.86
N SER A 969 0.31 33.15 8.17
CA SER A 969 0.05 31.76 8.48
C SER A 969 0.97 30.84 7.65
N GLU A 970 1.26 29.68 8.22
CA GLU A 970 1.96 28.58 7.56
C GLU A 970 1.21 27.30 7.92
N ILE A 971 0.44 26.77 6.96
CA ILE A 971 -0.11 25.42 7.07
C ILE A 971 1.06 24.48 6.89
N ARG A 972 1.46 23.78 7.96
CA ARG A 972 2.61 22.89 7.95
C ARG A 972 2.24 21.50 7.52
N ASN A 973 1.10 21.04 8.03
CA ASN A 973 0.65 19.69 7.83
C ASN A 973 -0.88 19.64 7.76
N VAL A 974 -1.40 18.86 6.84
CA VAL A 974 -2.75 18.31 6.87
C VAL A 974 -2.60 16.82 6.62
N MET A 975 -3.04 15.98 7.54
CA MET A 975 -2.95 14.52 7.41
C MET A 975 -4.34 13.90 7.52
N GLY A 976 -4.72 13.08 6.55
CA GLY A 976 -5.97 12.33 6.52
C GLY A 976 -5.94 11.03 7.33
N GLY A 977 -7.02 10.25 7.31
CA GLY A 977 -7.15 8.98 8.05
C GLY A 977 -6.56 7.79 7.30
N GLU A 978 -6.78 6.59 7.86
CA GLU A 978 -6.71 5.37 7.07
C GLU A 978 -7.90 5.34 6.10
N PHE A 979 -7.61 5.01 4.85
CA PHE A 979 -8.65 4.91 3.85
C PHE A 979 -9.59 3.74 4.15
N ASN A 980 -10.88 3.95 3.94
CA ASN A 980 -11.88 2.90 4.15
C ASN A 980 -11.78 1.81 3.06
N TYR A 981 -11.84 0.55 3.48
CA TYR A 981 -12.01 -0.58 2.56
C TYR A 981 -13.35 -0.51 1.81
N VAL A 982 -13.31 -0.63 0.49
CA VAL A 982 -14.45 -0.58 -0.44
C VAL A 982 -14.76 -1.99 -0.96
N PRO A 983 -15.69 -2.73 -0.35
CA PRO A 983 -16.09 -4.03 -0.86
C PRO A 983 -16.82 -3.91 -2.21
N GLY A 984 -16.38 -4.67 -3.21
CA GLY A 984 -17.05 -4.72 -4.51
C GLY A 984 -16.96 -3.41 -5.30
N PHE A 985 -15.78 -2.79 -5.31
CA PHE A 985 -15.50 -1.57 -6.07
C PHE A 985 -15.94 -1.69 -7.55
N GLU A 986 -16.67 -0.68 -8.03
CA GLU A 986 -17.08 -0.53 -9.43
C GLU A 986 -16.71 0.88 -9.91
N PHE A 987 -16.17 0.98 -11.13
CA PHE A 987 -15.88 2.26 -11.76
C PHE A 987 -17.14 3.09 -11.98
N SER A 988 -17.05 4.42 -11.82
CA SER A 988 -18.20 5.30 -12.04
C SER A 988 -18.71 5.24 -13.49
N GLN A 989 -17.80 4.97 -14.42
CA GLN A 989 -18.09 4.81 -15.84
C GLN A 989 -17.16 3.77 -16.47
N MET A 990 -17.69 2.95 -17.37
CA MET A 990 -16.92 2.00 -18.18
C MET A 990 -16.96 2.44 -19.63
N PHE A 991 -15.83 2.32 -20.32
CA PHE A 991 -15.65 2.66 -21.73
C PHE A 991 -15.45 1.38 -22.54
N LYS A 992 -15.65 1.44 -23.84
CA LYS A 992 -15.34 0.35 -24.78
C LYS A 992 -14.14 0.76 -25.63
N LEU A 993 -13.40 -0.22 -26.14
CA LEU A 993 -12.33 0.06 -27.10
C LEU A 993 -12.82 0.84 -28.34
N ASP A 994 -14.07 0.59 -28.76
CA ASP A 994 -14.73 1.31 -29.86
C ASP A 994 -15.10 2.77 -29.51
N ASP A 995 -15.09 3.16 -28.24
CA ASP A 995 -15.34 4.54 -27.82
C ASP A 995 -14.13 5.44 -28.13
N TYR A 996 -12.94 4.86 -28.36
CA TYR A 996 -11.72 5.57 -28.70
C TYR A 996 -11.54 5.73 -30.23
N ASN A 997 -11.03 6.87 -30.66
CA ASN A 997 -10.73 7.11 -32.07
C ASN A 997 -9.39 6.45 -32.49
N ASN A 998 -9.44 5.16 -32.80
CA ASN A 998 -8.27 4.37 -33.19
C ASN A 998 -7.98 4.38 -34.70
N GLY A 999 -8.72 5.14 -35.51
CA GLY A 999 -8.66 5.06 -36.97
C GLY A 999 -7.29 5.42 -37.57
N ALA A 1000 -6.63 6.46 -37.04
CA ALA A 1000 -5.30 6.87 -37.49
C ALA A 1000 -4.22 5.86 -37.06
N ALA A 1001 -4.27 5.43 -35.80
CA ALA A 1001 -3.37 4.42 -35.22
C ALA A 1001 -3.43 3.10 -35.99
N LEU A 1002 -4.62 2.56 -36.17
CA LEU A 1002 -4.84 1.30 -36.89
C LEU A 1002 -4.40 1.40 -38.36
N LYS A 1003 -4.62 2.55 -39.00
CA LYS A 1003 -4.12 2.78 -40.36
C LYS A 1003 -2.60 2.80 -40.40
N GLN A 1004 -1.94 3.45 -39.46
CA GLN A 1004 -0.48 3.48 -39.39
C GLN A 1004 0.06 2.06 -39.16
N TRP A 1005 -0.44 1.34 -38.15
CA TRP A 1005 -0.02 -0.02 -37.83
C TRP A 1005 -0.15 -0.96 -39.04
N ASN A 1006 -1.31 -0.98 -39.70
CA ASN A 1006 -1.54 -1.84 -40.86
C ASN A 1006 -0.72 -1.49 -42.12
N LEU A 1007 -0.11 -0.30 -42.17
CA LEU A 1007 0.78 0.10 -43.26
C LEU A 1007 2.25 -0.19 -42.98
N GLN A 1008 2.62 -0.50 -41.74
CA GLN A 1008 3.99 -0.83 -41.37
C GLN A 1008 4.37 -2.20 -41.93
N LYS A 1009 5.62 -2.32 -42.37
CA LYS A 1009 6.24 -3.58 -42.80
C LYS A 1009 7.53 -3.75 -41.99
N PRO A 1010 7.65 -4.77 -41.13
CA PRO A 1010 8.90 -5.01 -40.44
C PRO A 1010 9.96 -5.44 -41.46
N LEU A 1011 11.15 -4.81 -41.38
CA LEU A 1011 12.29 -5.12 -42.26
C LEU A 1011 13.36 -5.89 -41.50
N GLN A 1012 13.69 -5.45 -40.29
CA GLN A 1012 14.65 -6.07 -39.40
C GLN A 1012 14.19 -5.99 -37.95
N GLN A 1013 14.72 -6.89 -37.13
CA GLN A 1013 14.59 -6.87 -35.68
C GLN A 1013 15.98 -6.68 -35.07
N GLN A 1014 16.07 -5.77 -34.10
CA GLN A 1014 17.28 -5.51 -33.33
C GLN A 1014 17.04 -5.89 -31.87
N ASN A 1015 17.94 -6.72 -31.32
CA ASN A 1015 17.97 -7.09 -29.91
C ASN A 1015 19.28 -6.59 -29.30
N ILE A 1016 19.20 -5.90 -28.16
CA ILE A 1016 20.35 -5.31 -27.47
C ILE A 1016 20.43 -5.95 -26.09
N PHE A 1017 21.57 -6.57 -25.79
CA PHE A 1017 21.85 -7.16 -24.49
C PHE A 1017 22.98 -6.37 -23.83
N GLN A 1018 22.74 -5.89 -22.61
CA GLN A 1018 23.75 -5.20 -21.81
C GLN A 1018 24.23 -6.13 -20.70
N LEU A 1019 25.53 -6.44 -20.69
CA LEU A 1019 26.15 -7.35 -19.75
C LEU A 1019 27.12 -6.58 -18.85
N ILE A 1020 27.01 -6.79 -17.53
CA ILE A 1020 27.93 -6.24 -16.53
C ILE A 1020 28.66 -7.40 -15.85
N LEU A 1021 29.99 -7.37 -15.90
CA LEU A 1021 30.83 -8.39 -15.27
C LEU A 1021 30.88 -8.18 -13.75
N LYS A 1022 30.63 -9.25 -12.98
CA LYS A 1022 30.55 -9.21 -11.51
C LYS A 1022 31.89 -9.03 -10.78
N GLU A 1023 33.00 -9.36 -11.44
CA GLU A 1023 34.35 -9.20 -10.88
C GLU A 1023 35.17 -8.28 -11.79
N GLU A 1024 36.07 -7.47 -11.21
CA GLU A 1024 37.14 -6.75 -11.92
C GLU A 1024 38.16 -7.75 -12.51
N SER A 1025 37.69 -8.59 -13.42
CA SER A 1025 38.56 -9.42 -14.24
C SER A 1025 39.17 -8.52 -15.32
N SER A 1026 40.50 -8.60 -15.47
CA SER A 1026 41.23 -7.84 -16.47
C SER A 1026 40.96 -8.40 -17.87
N LEU A 1027 39.76 -8.15 -18.41
CA LEU A 1027 39.48 -8.43 -19.81
C LEU A 1027 40.45 -7.64 -20.69
N THR A 1028 40.83 -8.26 -21.80
CA THR A 1028 41.64 -7.64 -22.84
C THR A 1028 40.88 -7.66 -24.15
N LYS A 1029 41.21 -6.73 -25.06
CA LYS A 1029 40.61 -6.67 -26.41
C LYS A 1029 40.75 -8.00 -27.16
N ASN A 1030 41.90 -8.66 -27.03
CA ASN A 1030 42.14 -9.98 -27.62
C ASN A 1030 41.20 -11.05 -27.06
N GLN A 1031 40.96 -11.09 -25.75
CA GLN A 1031 40.03 -12.05 -25.15
C GLN A 1031 38.60 -11.81 -25.62
N MET A 1032 38.17 -10.55 -25.76
CA MET A 1032 36.86 -10.22 -26.31
C MET A 1032 36.71 -10.70 -27.76
N LYS A 1033 37.75 -10.50 -28.57
CA LYS A 1033 37.80 -10.96 -29.95
C LYS A 1033 37.79 -12.48 -30.06
N GLU A 1034 38.63 -13.18 -29.29
CA GLU A 1034 38.69 -14.65 -29.26
C GLU A 1034 37.34 -15.23 -28.83
N ALA A 1035 36.71 -14.67 -27.79
CA ALA A 1035 35.38 -15.09 -27.35
C ALA A 1035 34.32 -14.87 -28.45
N PHE A 1036 34.37 -13.73 -29.15
CA PHE A 1036 33.44 -13.46 -30.24
C PHE A 1036 33.66 -14.42 -31.42
N GLU A 1037 34.92 -14.72 -31.78
CA GLU A 1037 35.27 -15.72 -32.79
C GLU A 1037 34.75 -17.13 -32.41
N GLU A 1038 34.92 -17.55 -31.16
CA GLU A 1038 34.41 -18.82 -30.65
C GLU A 1038 32.88 -18.91 -30.71
N VAL A 1039 32.17 -17.85 -30.29
CA VAL A 1039 30.70 -17.78 -30.36
C VAL A 1039 30.23 -17.89 -31.80
N LEU A 1040 30.86 -17.17 -32.73
CA LEU A 1040 30.51 -17.27 -34.14
C LEU A 1040 30.79 -18.67 -34.67
N LEU A 1041 31.90 -19.31 -34.34
CA LEU A 1041 32.19 -20.70 -34.75
C LEU A 1041 31.13 -21.70 -34.25
N LEU A 1042 30.69 -21.55 -33.00
CA LEU A 1042 29.61 -22.36 -32.44
C LEU A 1042 28.31 -22.12 -33.20
N ALA A 1043 27.97 -20.88 -33.50
CA ALA A 1043 26.77 -20.53 -34.27
C ALA A 1043 26.83 -21.08 -35.71
N HIS A 1044 27.99 -21.06 -36.37
CA HIS A 1044 28.19 -21.64 -37.71
C HIS A 1044 28.09 -23.17 -37.74
N SER A 1045 28.20 -23.85 -36.59
CA SER A 1045 27.97 -25.31 -36.50
C SER A 1045 26.48 -25.69 -36.53
N SER A 1046 25.59 -24.70 -36.41
CA SER A 1046 24.16 -24.84 -36.67
C SER A 1046 23.85 -24.43 -38.10
N ASP A 1047 22.98 -25.19 -38.80
CA ASP A 1047 22.64 -25.04 -40.23
C ASP A 1047 21.99 -23.67 -40.61
N THR A 1048 22.02 -22.65 -39.75
CA THR A 1048 21.18 -21.44 -39.81
C THR A 1048 21.88 -20.16 -40.26
N LEU A 1049 23.21 -20.06 -40.19
CA LEU A 1049 23.95 -18.86 -40.64
C LEU A 1049 24.49 -19.04 -42.05
N GLY A 1050 23.94 -18.28 -43.00
CA GLY A 1050 24.38 -18.27 -44.40
C GLY A 1050 25.76 -17.64 -44.57
N GLY A 1051 26.81 -18.47 -44.66
CA GLY A 1051 28.16 -18.03 -45.04
C GLY A 1051 29.03 -17.50 -43.89
N LYS A 1052 30.34 -17.43 -44.14
CA LYS A 1052 31.36 -17.03 -43.15
C LYS A 1052 31.45 -15.49 -43.09
N ALA A 1053 31.04 -14.88 -41.98
CA ALA A 1053 31.28 -13.46 -41.75
C ALA A 1053 32.75 -13.18 -41.41
N THR A 1054 33.27 -12.07 -41.91
CA THR A 1054 34.56 -11.51 -41.49
C THR A 1054 34.34 -10.62 -40.27
N ILE A 1055 35.15 -10.82 -39.22
CA ILE A 1055 35.11 -9.95 -38.04
C ILE A 1055 35.98 -8.74 -38.31
N HIS A 1056 35.39 -7.56 -38.10
CA HIS A 1056 36.05 -6.27 -38.18
C HIS A 1056 36.22 -5.69 -36.78
N GLU A 1057 37.41 -5.18 -36.48
CA GLU A 1057 37.79 -4.70 -35.15
C GLU A 1057 38.11 -3.21 -35.18
N PHE A 1058 37.54 -2.47 -34.22
CA PHE A 1058 37.84 -1.08 -33.95
C PHE A 1058 38.31 -0.93 -32.50
N ASP A 1059 39.63 -0.88 -32.32
CA ASP A 1059 40.31 -0.88 -31.02
C ASP A 1059 41.13 0.40 -30.75
N SER A 1060 41.05 1.39 -31.65
CA SER A 1060 41.85 2.61 -31.59
C SER A 1060 41.23 3.74 -30.76
N VAL A 1061 40.04 3.53 -30.19
CA VAL A 1061 39.30 4.51 -29.38
C VAL A 1061 39.18 4.03 -27.94
N GLY A 1062 39.55 4.90 -26.99
CA GLY A 1062 39.43 4.63 -25.57
C GLY A 1062 40.18 3.36 -25.12
N LYS A 1063 39.69 2.77 -24.03
CA LYS A 1063 40.25 1.56 -23.42
C LYS A 1063 39.68 0.27 -24.01
N GLY A 1064 38.48 0.33 -24.58
CA GLY A 1064 37.73 -0.82 -25.07
C GLY A 1064 37.88 -1.09 -26.57
N CYS A 1065 36.89 -1.77 -27.15
CA CYS A 1065 36.83 -2.07 -28.57
C CYS A 1065 35.39 -2.26 -29.07
N VAL A 1066 35.18 -2.07 -30.37
CA VAL A 1066 33.95 -2.45 -31.07
C VAL A 1066 34.27 -3.50 -32.13
N LEU A 1067 33.53 -4.60 -32.14
CA LEU A 1067 33.66 -5.70 -33.09
C LEU A 1067 32.39 -5.84 -33.91
N PHE A 1068 32.53 -5.97 -35.22
CA PHE A 1068 31.41 -6.16 -36.15
C PHE A 1068 31.56 -7.49 -36.88
N ALA A 1069 30.46 -8.24 -36.96
CA ALA A 1069 30.30 -9.34 -37.91
C ALA A 1069 29.08 -9.04 -38.79
N LEU A 1070 29.28 -9.05 -40.11
CA LEU A 1070 28.29 -8.63 -41.10
C LEU A 1070 27.94 -9.80 -42.04
N TRP A 1071 26.65 -9.92 -42.35
CA TRP A 1071 26.06 -10.79 -43.38
C TRP A 1071 25.13 -9.96 -44.27
N GLU A 1072 24.69 -10.49 -45.41
CA GLU A 1072 23.79 -9.77 -46.35
C GLU A 1072 22.55 -9.20 -45.64
N ASP A 1073 22.01 -9.96 -44.68
CA ASP A 1073 20.70 -9.72 -44.09
C ASP A 1073 20.72 -9.52 -42.56
N SER A 1074 21.88 -9.71 -41.93
CA SER A 1074 22.05 -9.75 -40.47
C SER A 1074 23.38 -9.13 -40.03
N ARG A 1075 23.45 -8.62 -38.80
CA ARG A 1075 24.71 -8.18 -38.18
C ARG A 1075 24.76 -8.47 -36.70
N VAL A 1076 25.97 -8.69 -36.19
CA VAL A 1076 26.25 -8.70 -34.75
C VAL A 1076 27.31 -7.68 -34.44
N THR A 1077 27.04 -6.82 -33.45
CA THR A 1077 27.97 -5.82 -32.94
C THR A 1077 28.27 -6.12 -31.48
N ILE A 1078 29.54 -6.15 -31.12
CA ILE A 1078 30.00 -6.22 -29.73
C ILE A 1078 30.67 -4.90 -29.40
N LEU A 1079 30.23 -4.23 -28.35
CA LEU A 1079 30.92 -3.06 -27.80
C LEU A 1079 31.35 -3.40 -26.38
N TRP A 1080 32.64 -3.29 -26.10
CA TRP A 1080 33.18 -3.39 -24.76
C TRP A 1080 33.77 -2.04 -24.37
N ASP A 1081 33.39 -1.52 -23.21
CA ASP A 1081 33.75 -0.17 -22.77
C ASP A 1081 35.22 -0.02 -22.33
N GLY A 1082 35.93 -1.15 -22.14
CA GLY A 1082 37.28 -1.21 -21.62
C GLY A 1082 37.37 -1.50 -20.12
N ASN A 1083 36.25 -1.85 -19.48
CA ASN A 1083 36.16 -2.30 -18.10
C ASN A 1083 35.16 -3.47 -17.97
N ALA A 1084 33.97 -3.23 -17.40
CA ALA A 1084 33.03 -4.29 -17.02
C ALA A 1084 31.80 -4.40 -17.93
N HIS A 1085 31.55 -3.41 -18.79
CA HIS A 1085 30.32 -3.32 -19.56
C HIS A 1085 30.54 -3.82 -21.00
N VAL A 1086 29.72 -4.80 -21.40
CA VAL A 1086 29.68 -5.34 -22.76
C VAL A 1086 28.26 -5.25 -23.30
N ASP A 1087 28.11 -4.59 -24.43
CA ASP A 1087 26.90 -4.60 -25.24
C ASP A 1087 27.01 -5.62 -26.35
N VAL A 1088 25.95 -6.42 -26.53
CA VAL A 1088 25.77 -7.35 -27.66
C VAL A 1088 24.53 -6.92 -28.42
N ILE A 1089 24.72 -6.42 -29.64
CA ILE A 1089 23.65 -5.95 -30.50
C ILE A 1089 23.50 -6.91 -31.68
N VAL A 1090 22.37 -7.62 -31.71
CA VAL A 1090 22.04 -8.61 -32.74
C VAL A 1090 20.94 -8.03 -33.62
N CYS A 1091 21.21 -7.88 -34.91
CA CYS A 1091 20.22 -7.49 -35.90
C CYS A 1091 19.99 -8.65 -36.86
N THR A 1092 18.74 -9.06 -37.03
CA THR A 1092 18.33 -10.12 -37.94
C THR A 1092 17.23 -9.60 -38.87
N LEU A 1093 16.99 -10.29 -39.98
CA LEU A 1093 15.72 -10.10 -40.70
C LEU A 1093 14.57 -10.30 -39.75
N ALA A 1094 13.57 -9.43 -39.86
CA ALA A 1094 12.28 -9.75 -39.27
C ALA A 1094 11.70 -10.89 -40.11
N GLU A 1095 11.61 -12.10 -39.53
CA GLU A 1095 10.72 -13.10 -40.11
C GLU A 1095 9.30 -12.49 -40.12
N ASN A 1096 8.54 -12.77 -41.18
CA ASN A 1096 7.14 -12.34 -41.29
C ASN A 1096 6.34 -13.08 -40.19
N ASP A 1097 6.42 -12.60 -38.95
CA ASP A 1097 5.54 -13.01 -37.86
C ASP A 1097 4.17 -12.35 -38.05
N GLN A 1098 3.53 -12.67 -39.17
CA GLN A 1098 2.10 -12.96 -39.11
C GLN A 1098 1.96 -14.35 -38.49
N LEU A 1099 2.21 -14.44 -37.18
CA LEU A 1099 1.82 -15.53 -36.32
C LEU A 1099 0.70 -15.03 -35.40
#